data_AF-A0A9W6F3I7-F1
#
_entry.id   AF-A0A9W6F3I7-F1
#
_cell.length_a   1.000
_cell.length_b   1.000
_cell.length_c   1.000
_cell.angle_alpha   90.00
_cell.angle_beta   90.00
_cell.angle_gamma   90.00
#
_symmetry.space_group_name_H-M   'P 1'
#
loop_
_entity.id
_entity.type
_entity.pdbx_description
1 polymer ?
#
loop_
_entity_poly.entity_id
_entity_poly.type
_entity_poly.pdbx_seq_one_letter_code
_entity_poly.pdbx_strand_id
1 'polypeptide(L)'
;MSSSVGSSLFSSVRKGVAQGLAVLGAGALLSTAVLGTARYRALKADAQLPSEFVLELPLDRLRLVETVNPSPLALLMGDTNQVELRQVVSALRSAAKDERCRGLVAYLGARENLGGLASVQELRDAVLDFRRTAAAAAAGGGSGGGGSGDGGGGGGGRPLTTAAFAGSFGEAGSNGMVPYMLATACERVFMQPSGMLGLTGLESRGFFARGLLERLRAEPLVLAREEYKSAANFLRERGFTEAQRDNLGSLLGDMAEQMVAAMGAGRGVAAEAVRRAVDEAPLLPAAATDLGLLDGTKYKDEVQALFPLSDAALQQEKKRLGSKHRRRKEDTRMARVSVDRYIRLMDLQKAAAVSGGGPAGWLGGTAFEGLTTLLRGISSSISSSIGGGQQQKDAAAPSPKKRKVAVVTAAGPIVQGPVPPGPSQGQVIDAAKLSRQLAALLEDPDVGAVVVRVNSPGGSALASDTLHHEMMRLRAAGKKVVVSMGDVAASGGYYLAAAADRIVAQPGTLTGSIGVLYGKVNVAGTLEEAGVRSEAVKVGANADALSPFTGFSPRQEAQMETLIDHVYLDFLDKVSRSRGRPVEEIRQLAKGRVYTGAQAHAAGLVDELGGLEAAVAAAKRLAALPEDAEVVPYPPRRVPLLLQLLRSSGAMSRPGEGEGEGEGGAGGGGGLGRGFAAALLPLPLPQQQLAEGWGPLVAALGALLGVGHSGAAAAVAVAGGAGLGGGAAGAAEAEAAGQVGGTLALLLGTGPQLYCVEAARLAKI
;
A
#
# COMPACT_ATOMS: atom_id res chain seq x y z
N MET A 1 -51.62 -51.37 31.67
CA MET A 1 -50.14 -51.46 31.70
C MET A 1 -49.54 -50.95 30.38
N SER A 2 -49.59 -49.64 30.10
CA SER A 2 -49.11 -49.09 28.81
C SER A 2 -48.32 -47.77 28.92
N SER A 3 -48.00 -47.29 30.13
CA SER A 3 -47.32 -45.99 30.32
C SER A 3 -45.87 -46.04 30.83
N SER A 4 -45.30 -47.22 31.14
CA SER A 4 -43.93 -47.29 31.70
C SER A 4 -42.84 -47.76 30.71
N VAL A 5 -43.20 -48.24 29.51
CA VAL A 5 -42.21 -48.74 28.53
C VAL A 5 -41.67 -47.62 27.62
N GLY A 6 -42.47 -46.58 27.36
CA GLY A 6 -42.10 -45.47 26.48
C GLY A 6 -41.04 -44.50 27.05
N SER A 7 -41.04 -44.26 28.37
CA SER A 7 -40.10 -43.33 29.01
C SER A 7 -38.68 -43.90 29.15
N SER A 8 -38.58 -45.21 29.39
CA SER A 8 -37.31 -45.95 29.50
C SER A 8 -36.55 -46.00 28.16
N LEU A 9 -37.24 -46.33 27.07
CA LEU A 9 -36.64 -46.39 25.73
C LEU A 9 -36.17 -45.01 25.25
N PHE A 10 -36.98 -43.96 25.42
CA PHE A 10 -36.60 -42.60 25.02
C PHE A 10 -35.40 -42.06 25.80
N SER A 11 -35.28 -42.40 27.09
CA SER A 11 -34.12 -41.98 27.90
C SER A 11 -32.82 -42.68 27.48
N SER A 12 -32.91 -43.95 27.08
CA SER A 12 -31.77 -44.76 26.65
C SER A 12 -31.29 -44.35 25.25
N VAL A 13 -32.21 -44.05 24.33
CA VAL A 13 -31.88 -43.52 22.99
C VAL A 13 -31.28 -42.10 23.09
N ARG A 14 -31.80 -41.22 23.96
CA ARG A 14 -31.19 -39.89 24.20
C ARG A 14 -29.77 -40.00 24.75
N LYS A 15 -29.52 -40.93 25.68
CA LYS A 15 -28.17 -41.17 26.23
C LYS A 15 -27.23 -41.73 25.16
N GLY A 16 -27.67 -42.68 24.34
CA GLY A 16 -26.88 -43.24 23.24
C GLY A 16 -26.54 -42.21 22.16
N VAL A 17 -27.50 -41.36 21.77
CA VAL A 17 -27.28 -40.28 20.79
C VAL A 17 -26.36 -39.19 21.37
N ALA A 18 -26.52 -38.81 22.64
CA ALA A 18 -25.65 -37.85 23.31
C ALA A 18 -24.21 -38.38 23.45
N GLN A 19 -24.04 -39.66 23.79
CA GLN A 19 -22.73 -40.31 23.84
C GLN A 19 -22.10 -40.42 22.45
N GLY A 20 -22.87 -40.76 21.41
CA GLY A 20 -22.39 -40.78 20.03
C GLY A 20 -21.94 -39.40 19.54
N LEU A 21 -22.70 -38.34 19.84
CA LEU A 21 -22.32 -36.96 19.51
C LEU A 21 -21.12 -36.47 20.31
N ALA A 22 -20.97 -36.88 21.58
CA ALA A 22 -19.79 -36.57 22.39
C ALA A 22 -18.52 -37.25 21.86
N VAL A 23 -18.62 -38.50 21.41
CA VAL A 23 -17.49 -39.23 20.81
C VAL A 23 -17.12 -38.65 19.44
N LEU A 24 -18.10 -38.31 18.61
CA LEU A 24 -17.86 -37.62 17.33
C LEU A 24 -17.27 -36.22 17.53
N GLY A 25 -17.76 -35.47 18.52
CA GLY A 25 -17.22 -34.17 18.91
C GLY A 25 -15.78 -34.27 19.44
N ALA A 26 -15.49 -35.26 20.29
CA ALA A 26 -14.15 -35.53 20.79
C ALA A 26 -13.20 -35.99 19.67
N GLY A 27 -13.67 -36.82 18.74
CA GLY A 27 -12.91 -37.24 17.56
C GLY A 27 -12.63 -36.08 16.60
N ALA A 28 -13.58 -35.16 16.41
CA ALA A 28 -13.37 -33.92 15.63
C ALA A 28 -12.38 -32.97 16.31
N LEU A 29 -12.43 -32.84 17.64
CA LEU A 29 -11.47 -32.05 18.42
C LEU A 29 -10.06 -32.66 18.42
N LEU A 30 -9.95 -33.99 18.53
CA LEU A 30 -8.67 -34.69 18.46
C LEU A 30 -8.07 -34.64 17.06
N SER A 31 -8.86 -34.83 16.01
CA SER A 31 -8.39 -34.72 14.62
C SER A 31 -7.97 -33.30 14.28
N THR A 32 -8.73 -32.28 14.69
CA THR A 32 -8.31 -30.87 14.54
C THR A 32 -7.08 -30.51 15.38
N ALA A 33 -6.91 -31.09 16.57
CA ALA A 33 -5.70 -30.93 17.37
C ALA A 33 -4.48 -31.65 16.75
N VAL A 34 -4.64 -32.83 16.16
CA VAL A 34 -3.57 -33.58 15.47
C VAL A 34 -3.20 -32.90 14.15
N LEU A 35 -4.18 -32.49 13.34
CA LEU A 35 -3.96 -31.67 12.14
C LEU A 35 -3.35 -30.32 12.52
N GLY A 36 -3.84 -29.69 13.59
CA GLY A 36 -3.31 -28.43 14.12
C GLY A 36 -1.88 -28.56 14.61
N THR A 37 -1.51 -29.65 15.28
CA THR A 37 -0.13 -29.91 15.76
C THR A 37 0.82 -30.33 14.63
N ALA A 38 0.36 -31.13 13.67
CA ALA A 38 1.12 -31.45 12.47
C ALA A 38 1.35 -30.21 11.59
N ARG A 39 0.32 -29.37 11.44
CA ARG A 39 0.39 -28.09 10.73
C ARG A 39 1.20 -27.06 11.52
N TYR A 40 1.15 -27.05 12.85
CA TYR A 40 2.02 -26.26 13.73
C TYR A 40 3.49 -26.68 13.60
N ARG A 41 3.79 -27.98 13.55
CA ARG A 41 5.15 -28.48 13.30
C ARG A 41 5.64 -28.12 11.89
N ALA A 42 4.78 -28.20 10.88
CA ALA A 42 5.09 -27.76 9.53
C ALA A 42 5.32 -26.24 9.45
N LEU A 43 4.45 -25.43 10.06
CA LEU A 43 4.58 -23.97 10.14
C LEU A 43 5.82 -23.54 10.95
N LYS A 44 6.15 -24.26 12.03
CA LYS A 44 7.36 -24.02 12.84
C LYS A 44 8.64 -24.38 12.08
N ALA A 45 8.61 -25.43 11.25
CA ALA A 45 9.71 -25.76 10.34
C ALA A 45 9.84 -24.72 9.20
N ASP A 46 8.72 -24.13 8.74
CA ASP A 46 8.72 -23.06 7.73
C ASP A 46 9.04 -21.67 8.29
N ALA A 47 8.97 -21.51 9.62
CA ALA A 47 9.25 -20.28 10.36
C ALA A 47 10.75 -20.02 10.61
N GLN A 48 11.64 -20.92 10.20
CA GLN A 48 13.08 -20.73 10.31
C GLN A 48 13.68 -20.37 8.95
N LEU A 49 14.38 -19.23 8.93
CA LEU A 49 15.21 -18.84 7.80
C LEU A 49 16.28 -19.91 7.53
N PRO A 50 16.63 -20.16 6.26
CA PRO A 50 17.75 -21.03 5.91
C PRO A 50 19.07 -20.58 6.56
N SER A 51 20.03 -21.51 6.69
CA SER A 51 21.36 -21.22 7.23
C SER A 51 22.17 -20.27 6.35
N GLU A 52 21.93 -20.31 5.04
CA GLU A 52 22.37 -19.32 4.08
C GLU A 52 21.25 -19.09 3.08
N PHE A 53 21.01 -17.85 2.67
CA PHE A 53 19.99 -17.53 1.69
C PHE A 53 20.33 -16.30 0.85
N VAL A 54 19.63 -16.17 -0.27
CA VAL A 54 19.60 -14.95 -1.07
C VAL A 54 18.23 -14.29 -0.90
N LEU A 55 18.26 -12.99 -0.61
CA LEU A 55 17.05 -12.19 -0.51
C LEU A 55 16.55 -11.88 -1.92
N GLU A 56 15.28 -12.14 -2.20
CA GLU A 56 14.64 -11.79 -3.46
C GLU A 56 13.70 -10.60 -3.28
N LEU A 57 13.79 -9.63 -4.18
CA LEU A 57 12.92 -8.47 -4.26
C LEU A 57 12.09 -8.56 -5.56
N PRO A 58 10.98 -9.33 -5.55
CA PRO A 58 10.21 -9.63 -6.76
C PRO A 58 9.19 -8.52 -7.08
N LEU A 59 9.68 -7.37 -7.54
CA LEU A 59 8.85 -6.20 -7.89
C LEU A 59 8.20 -6.33 -9.28
N ASP A 60 8.55 -7.39 -10.01
CA ASP A 60 7.77 -7.87 -11.16
C ASP A 60 6.37 -8.37 -10.75
N ARG A 61 6.18 -8.70 -9.47
CA ARG A 61 4.90 -9.26 -8.94
C ARG A 61 4.38 -8.53 -7.71
N LEU A 62 5.25 -7.98 -6.88
CA LEU A 62 4.89 -7.23 -5.67
C LEU A 62 4.72 -5.75 -5.98
N ARG A 63 3.57 -5.20 -5.58
CA ARG A 63 3.25 -3.78 -5.67
C ARG A 63 3.68 -3.05 -4.40
N LEU A 64 4.55 -2.06 -4.55
CA LEU A 64 4.96 -1.17 -3.47
C LEU A 64 3.88 -0.15 -3.15
N VAL A 65 3.55 0.01 -1.87
CA VAL A 65 2.58 1.00 -1.38
C VAL A 65 3.11 1.70 -0.11
N GLU A 66 2.58 2.88 0.22
CA GLU A 66 2.91 3.57 1.48
C GLU A 66 2.30 2.85 2.69
N THR A 67 1.06 2.37 2.55
CA THR A 67 0.35 1.62 3.59
C THR A 67 -0.58 0.61 2.96
N VAL A 68 -0.57 -0.62 3.48
CA VAL A 68 -1.52 -1.66 3.05
C VAL A 68 -2.86 -1.42 3.73
N ASN A 69 -3.95 -1.46 2.97
CA ASN A 69 -5.30 -1.43 3.53
C ASN A 69 -5.62 -2.82 4.13
N PRO A 70 -5.76 -2.97 5.46
CA PRO A 70 -5.94 -4.28 6.09
C PRO A 70 -7.39 -4.80 5.99
N SER A 71 -8.16 -4.38 4.98
CA SER A 71 -9.58 -4.74 4.92
C SER A 71 -9.72 -6.27 4.76
N PRO A 72 -10.57 -6.93 5.58
CA PRO A 72 -10.80 -8.37 5.46
C PRO A 72 -11.27 -8.79 4.06
N LEU A 73 -11.93 -7.87 3.36
CA LEU A 73 -12.39 -8.07 1.99
C LEU A 73 -11.26 -8.02 0.97
N ALA A 74 -10.27 -7.13 1.10
CA ALA A 74 -9.08 -7.12 0.24
C ALA A 74 -8.28 -8.43 0.39
N LEU A 75 -8.18 -8.95 1.62
CA LEU A 75 -7.61 -10.26 1.89
C LEU A 75 -8.40 -11.41 1.24
N LEU A 76 -9.74 -11.31 1.20
CA LEU A 76 -10.63 -12.30 0.57
C LEU A 76 -10.60 -12.22 -0.97
N MET A 77 -10.54 -11.01 -1.53
CA MET A 77 -10.48 -10.70 -2.97
C MET A 77 -9.11 -11.00 -3.58
N GLY A 78 -8.13 -11.38 -2.76
CA GLY A 78 -6.83 -11.80 -3.24
C GLY A 78 -5.86 -10.66 -3.53
N ASP A 79 -6.06 -9.46 -2.95
CA ASP A 79 -5.10 -8.32 -2.94
C ASP A 79 -3.87 -8.61 -2.04
N THR A 80 -3.26 -9.75 -2.31
CA THR A 80 -2.05 -10.36 -1.75
C THR A 80 -0.75 -9.60 -1.94
N ASN A 81 -0.68 -8.95 -3.09
CA ASN A 81 0.59 -8.67 -3.74
C ASN A 81 1.14 -7.30 -3.34
N GLN A 82 0.55 -6.65 -2.34
CA GLN A 82 1.02 -5.36 -1.85
C GLN A 82 2.04 -5.54 -0.74
N VAL A 83 3.10 -4.75 -0.78
CA VAL A 83 4.10 -4.66 0.29
C VAL A 83 4.40 -3.20 0.58
N GLU A 84 4.54 -2.87 1.87
CA GLU A 84 4.82 -1.49 2.25
C GLU A 84 6.28 -1.13 2.04
N LEU A 85 6.54 0.04 1.45
CA LEU A 85 7.88 0.55 1.21
C LEU A 85 8.74 0.53 2.48
N ARG A 86 8.22 1.05 3.59
CA ARG A 86 8.92 1.07 4.88
C ARG A 86 9.36 -0.33 5.33
N GLN A 87 8.50 -1.33 5.14
CA GLN A 87 8.82 -2.71 5.54
C GLN A 87 9.90 -3.30 4.65
N VAL A 88 9.86 -3.04 3.35
CA VAL A 88 10.91 -3.46 2.40
C VAL A 88 12.25 -2.82 2.76
N VAL A 89 12.29 -1.50 2.99
CA VAL A 89 13.51 -0.78 3.40
C VAL A 89 14.08 -1.33 4.71
N SER A 90 13.22 -1.55 5.72
CA SER A 90 13.65 -2.18 6.97
C SER A 90 14.16 -3.61 6.77
N ALA A 91 13.53 -4.39 5.90
CA ALA A 91 13.94 -5.76 5.61
C ALA A 91 15.29 -5.82 4.92
N LEU A 92 15.54 -4.95 3.94
CA LEU A 92 16.85 -4.83 3.27
C LEU A 92 17.95 -4.52 4.30
N ARG A 93 17.71 -3.57 5.20
CA ARG A 93 18.70 -3.22 6.25
C ARG A 93 18.96 -4.34 7.24
N SER A 94 17.92 -5.05 7.67
CA SER A 94 18.07 -6.22 8.55
C SER A 94 18.84 -7.33 7.84
N ALA A 95 18.49 -7.63 6.59
CA ALA A 95 19.17 -8.64 5.80
C ALA A 95 20.63 -8.28 5.50
N ALA A 96 20.95 -6.99 5.31
CA ALA A 96 22.32 -6.54 5.08
C ALA A 96 23.27 -6.81 6.27
N LYS A 97 22.71 -6.96 7.47
CA LYS A 97 23.44 -7.28 8.72
C LYS A 97 23.33 -8.75 9.12
N ASP A 98 22.55 -9.55 8.39
CA ASP A 98 22.34 -10.96 8.67
C ASP A 98 23.42 -11.78 7.97
N GLU A 99 24.31 -12.42 8.74
CA GLU A 99 25.43 -13.21 8.19
C GLU A 99 24.98 -14.36 7.27
N ARG A 100 23.72 -14.79 7.41
CA ARG A 100 23.12 -15.82 6.57
C ARG A 100 22.72 -15.28 5.19
N CYS A 101 22.52 -13.98 5.05
CA CYS A 101 22.16 -13.36 3.79
C CYS A 101 23.41 -13.22 2.91
N ARG A 102 23.48 -14.00 1.83
CA ARG A 102 24.63 -14.04 0.91
C ARG A 102 24.54 -13.02 -0.22
N GLY A 103 23.36 -12.45 -0.46
CA GLY A 103 23.15 -11.43 -1.48
C GLY A 103 21.69 -11.07 -1.69
N LEU A 104 21.44 -10.18 -2.65
CA LEU A 104 20.10 -9.70 -3.04
C LEU A 104 19.91 -9.79 -4.55
N VAL A 105 18.76 -10.30 -4.98
CA VAL A 105 18.32 -10.26 -6.39
C VAL A 105 17.03 -9.46 -6.50
N ALA A 106 17.05 -8.38 -7.29
CA ALA A 106 15.87 -7.59 -7.61
C ALA A 106 15.29 -8.01 -8.96
N TYR A 107 14.04 -8.46 -8.98
CA TYR A 107 13.30 -8.75 -10.21
C TYR A 107 12.41 -7.56 -10.54
N LEU A 108 12.63 -6.97 -11.71
CA LEU A 108 12.06 -5.70 -12.16
C LEU A 108 11.37 -5.90 -13.52
N GLY A 109 10.47 -5.00 -13.90
CA GLY A 109 9.85 -5.02 -15.24
C GLY A 109 8.50 -4.32 -15.32
N ALA A 110 7.68 -4.42 -14.28
CA ALA A 110 6.37 -3.77 -14.20
C ALA A 110 6.46 -2.40 -13.53
N ARG A 111 6.42 -1.31 -14.31
CA ARG A 111 6.46 0.07 -13.79
C ARG A 111 5.34 0.34 -12.78
N GLU A 112 4.16 -0.22 -13.03
CA GLU A 112 2.94 -0.11 -12.26
C GLU A 112 3.02 -0.74 -10.85
N ASN A 113 3.97 -1.66 -10.65
CA ASN A 113 4.24 -2.25 -9.36
C ASN A 113 5.13 -1.36 -8.48
N LEU A 114 5.79 -0.37 -9.07
CA LEU A 114 6.62 0.59 -8.37
C LEU A 114 5.82 1.85 -8.00
N GLY A 115 6.22 2.52 -6.92
CA GLY A 115 5.67 3.83 -6.55
C GLY A 115 6.07 4.95 -7.53
N GLY A 116 5.92 6.19 -7.10
CA GLY A 116 6.52 7.33 -7.79
C GLY A 116 8.05 7.36 -7.64
N LEU A 117 8.66 8.42 -8.15
CA LEU A 117 10.12 8.55 -8.19
C LEU A 117 10.73 8.63 -6.78
N ALA A 118 10.04 9.26 -5.82
CA ALA A 118 10.51 9.35 -4.42
C ALA A 118 10.56 7.97 -3.75
N SER A 119 9.50 7.18 -3.89
CA SER A 119 9.42 5.82 -3.36
C SER A 119 10.53 4.93 -3.94
N VAL A 120 10.77 5.06 -5.25
CA VAL A 120 11.83 4.30 -5.94
C VAL A 120 13.21 4.78 -5.51
N GLN A 121 13.42 6.08 -5.32
CA GLN A 121 14.68 6.61 -4.79
C GLN A 121 14.94 6.08 -3.37
N GLU A 122 13.94 6.07 -2.49
CA GLU A 122 14.08 5.55 -1.13
C GLU A 122 14.44 4.05 -1.11
N LEU A 123 13.85 3.28 -2.02
CA LEU A 123 14.22 1.87 -2.20
C LEU A 123 15.63 1.72 -2.80
N ARG A 124 15.98 2.56 -3.77
CA ARG A 124 17.32 2.60 -4.39
C ARG A 124 18.39 2.88 -3.34
N ASP A 125 18.17 3.86 -2.47
CA ASP A 125 19.07 4.20 -1.36
C ASP A 125 19.24 2.99 -0.42
N ALA A 126 18.17 2.26 -0.12
CA ALA A 126 18.23 1.05 0.70
C ALA A 126 19.02 -0.09 0.05
N VAL A 127 18.95 -0.25 -1.28
CA VAL A 127 19.77 -1.23 -2.03
C VAL A 127 21.25 -0.81 -2.03
N LEU A 128 21.55 0.48 -2.18
CA LEU A 128 22.92 1.01 -2.08
C LEU A 128 23.49 0.83 -0.66
N ASP A 129 22.68 1.05 0.38
CA ASP A 129 23.05 0.77 1.77
C ASP A 129 23.29 -0.71 2.02
N PHE A 130 22.44 -1.59 1.47
CA PHE A 130 22.62 -3.04 1.53
C PHE A 130 23.98 -3.42 0.96
N ARG A 131 24.32 -2.92 -0.25
CA ARG A 131 25.62 -3.16 -0.89
C ARG A 131 26.77 -2.71 -0.03
N ARG A 132 26.74 -1.46 0.46
CA ARG A 132 27.82 -0.92 1.31
C ARG A 132 28.03 -1.75 2.57
N THR A 133 26.94 -2.16 3.22
CA THR A 133 26.99 -2.94 4.46
C THR A 133 27.49 -4.35 4.22
N ALA A 134 26.94 -5.05 3.21
CA ALA A 134 27.36 -6.39 2.84
C ALA A 134 28.83 -6.42 2.40
N ALA A 135 29.26 -5.41 1.64
CA ALA A 135 30.64 -5.19 1.27
C ALA A 135 31.53 -5.03 2.52
N ALA A 136 31.17 -4.15 3.46
CA ALA A 136 31.93 -3.93 4.68
C ALA A 136 32.06 -5.22 5.52
N ALA A 137 30.97 -5.99 5.67
CA ALA A 137 30.97 -7.28 6.34
C ALA A 137 31.93 -8.28 5.67
N ALA A 138 31.93 -8.36 4.34
CA ALA A 138 32.83 -9.23 3.59
C ALA A 138 34.32 -8.83 3.72
N ALA A 139 34.63 -7.54 3.89
CA ALA A 139 36.00 -7.06 4.09
C ALA A 139 36.51 -7.24 5.52
N GLY A 140 35.63 -7.14 6.53
CA GLY A 140 35.98 -7.32 7.94
C GLY A 140 36.29 -8.77 8.35
N GLY A 141 35.94 -9.76 7.52
CA GLY A 141 36.23 -11.18 7.74
C GLY A 141 37.66 -11.63 7.38
N GLY A 142 38.48 -10.74 6.83
CA GLY A 142 39.84 -11.02 6.36
C GLY A 142 40.94 -10.42 7.23
N SER A 143 40.97 -10.73 8.52
CA SER A 143 42.09 -10.44 9.43
C SER A 143 42.70 -11.76 9.90
N GLY A 144 43.50 -12.40 9.03
CA GLY A 144 44.28 -13.57 9.41
C GLY A 144 45.17 -14.08 8.28
N GLY A 145 46.48 -13.84 8.41
CA GLY A 145 47.54 -14.60 7.73
C GLY A 145 48.07 -13.99 6.43
N GLY A 146 49.32 -13.53 6.47
CA GLY A 146 50.06 -13.05 5.30
C GLY A 146 50.52 -14.16 4.35
N GLY A 147 50.96 -13.74 3.16
CA GLY A 147 51.59 -14.61 2.18
C GLY A 147 51.71 -13.91 0.83
N SER A 148 52.90 -13.39 0.54
CA SER A 148 53.35 -12.93 -0.77
C SER A 148 53.33 -14.07 -1.80
N GLY A 149 52.81 -13.79 -3.00
CA GLY A 149 52.90 -14.69 -4.16
C GLY A 149 52.39 -14.00 -5.42
N ASP A 150 53.31 -13.67 -6.31
CA ASP A 150 53.11 -13.10 -7.65
C ASP A 150 52.59 -14.16 -8.64
N GLY A 151 51.85 -13.73 -9.68
CA GLY A 151 51.54 -14.56 -10.86
C GLY A 151 50.08 -14.63 -11.35
N GLY A 152 49.67 -13.66 -12.18
CA GLY A 152 48.92 -13.88 -13.43
C GLY A 152 47.46 -14.39 -13.43
N GLY A 153 46.51 -13.49 -13.71
CA GLY A 153 45.45 -13.74 -14.71
C GLY A 153 44.21 -14.54 -14.30
N GLY A 154 43.40 -14.00 -13.38
CA GLY A 154 42.03 -14.47 -13.14
C GLY A 154 41.39 -13.59 -12.07
N GLY A 155 40.39 -12.79 -12.43
CA GLY A 155 39.80 -11.77 -11.56
C GLY A 155 39.22 -12.35 -10.27
N GLY A 156 40.05 -12.41 -9.22
CA GLY A 156 39.67 -12.66 -7.83
C GLY A 156 38.91 -11.45 -7.27
N GLY A 157 37.74 -11.18 -7.85
CA GLY A 157 36.85 -10.11 -7.45
C GLY A 157 36.08 -10.48 -6.17
N ARG A 158 35.83 -9.47 -5.34
CA ARG A 158 34.92 -9.54 -4.19
C ARG A 158 33.61 -10.28 -4.59
N PRO A 159 33.03 -11.13 -3.71
CA PRO A 159 31.80 -11.85 -4.04
C PRO A 159 30.68 -10.88 -4.41
N LEU A 160 29.92 -11.24 -5.45
CA LEU A 160 28.76 -10.48 -5.90
C LEU A 160 27.75 -10.37 -4.76
N THR A 161 27.36 -9.15 -4.41
CA THR A 161 26.41 -8.88 -3.31
C THR A 161 25.00 -8.62 -3.82
N THR A 162 24.86 -8.07 -5.03
CA THR A 162 23.55 -7.67 -5.58
C THR A 162 23.44 -7.80 -7.10
N ALA A 163 22.30 -8.28 -7.58
CA ALA A 163 21.97 -8.32 -9.00
C ALA A 163 20.53 -7.84 -9.26
N ALA A 164 20.32 -7.17 -10.39
CA ALA A 164 19.00 -6.86 -10.92
C ALA A 164 18.75 -7.69 -12.18
N PHE A 165 17.51 -8.13 -12.35
CA PHE A 165 17.04 -8.84 -13.53
C PHE A 165 15.70 -8.30 -13.99
N ALA A 166 15.52 -8.16 -15.29
CA ALA A 166 14.22 -7.94 -15.90
C ALA A 166 14.07 -8.81 -17.16
N GLY A 167 12.83 -9.23 -17.46
CA GLY A 167 12.51 -9.76 -18.79
C GLY A 167 12.77 -8.70 -19.85
N SER A 168 12.30 -7.48 -19.58
CA SER A 168 12.55 -6.27 -20.36
C SER A 168 12.52 -5.06 -19.42
N PHE A 169 13.32 -4.04 -19.70
CA PHE A 169 13.21 -2.75 -19.00
C PHE A 169 12.31 -1.82 -19.81
N GLY A 170 11.00 -2.03 -19.70
CA GLY A 170 10.01 -1.47 -20.62
C GLY A 170 9.75 -2.41 -21.80
N GLU A 171 8.49 -2.67 -22.09
CA GLU A 171 8.00 -3.52 -23.19
C GLU A 171 6.67 -2.95 -23.73
N ALA A 172 6.42 -3.11 -25.03
CA ALA A 172 5.17 -2.71 -25.69
C ALA A 172 4.73 -1.25 -25.41
N GLY A 173 5.68 -0.32 -25.35
CA GLY A 173 5.42 1.11 -25.09
C GLY A 173 5.39 1.51 -23.62
N SER A 174 5.59 0.56 -22.68
CA SER A 174 5.84 0.91 -21.28
C SER A 174 7.26 1.48 -21.10
N ASN A 175 7.35 2.48 -20.22
CA ASN A 175 8.57 3.23 -20.01
C ASN A 175 9.48 2.55 -18.96
N GLY A 176 10.68 2.17 -19.38
CA GLY A 176 11.70 1.50 -18.59
C GLY A 176 12.52 2.38 -17.65
N MET A 177 12.38 3.72 -17.71
CA MET A 177 13.24 4.66 -16.99
C MET A 177 13.30 4.39 -15.49
N VAL A 178 12.15 4.32 -14.82
CA VAL A 178 12.08 4.12 -13.36
C VAL A 178 12.57 2.73 -12.91
N PRO A 179 12.10 1.60 -13.48
CA PRO A 179 12.62 0.28 -13.08
C PRO A 179 14.11 0.13 -13.39
N TYR A 180 14.60 0.65 -14.52
CA TYR A 180 16.02 0.60 -14.83
C TYR A 180 16.85 1.49 -13.90
N MET A 181 16.36 2.70 -13.57
CA MET A 181 16.97 3.55 -12.54
C MET A 181 17.15 2.77 -11.23
N LEU A 182 16.15 2.01 -10.77
CA LEU A 182 16.30 1.15 -9.59
C LEU A 182 17.33 0.04 -9.81
N ALA A 183 17.31 -0.62 -10.96
CA ALA A 183 18.23 -1.71 -11.31
C ALA A 183 19.70 -1.31 -11.18
N THR A 184 20.06 -0.10 -11.59
CA THR A 184 21.44 0.40 -11.52
C THR A 184 21.97 0.58 -10.08
N ALA A 185 21.16 0.32 -9.04
CA ALA A 185 21.63 0.29 -7.66
C ALA A 185 22.26 -1.05 -7.32
N CYS A 186 22.02 -2.09 -8.12
CA CYS A 186 22.70 -3.38 -8.00
C CYS A 186 24.09 -3.32 -8.64
N GLU A 187 24.97 -4.25 -8.26
CA GLU A 187 26.31 -4.40 -8.86
C GLU A 187 26.22 -4.86 -10.31
N ARG A 188 25.29 -5.78 -10.58
CA ARG A 188 25.03 -6.25 -11.94
C ARG A 188 23.58 -6.08 -12.34
N VAL A 189 23.34 -5.76 -13.60
CA VAL A 189 22.05 -5.60 -14.25
C VAL A 189 22.02 -6.52 -15.46
N PHE A 190 21.13 -7.51 -15.39
CA PHE A 190 20.91 -8.47 -16.46
C PHE A 190 19.51 -8.28 -17.06
N MET A 191 19.41 -8.64 -18.33
CA MET A 191 18.14 -8.66 -19.05
C MET A 191 17.98 -9.98 -19.79
N GLN A 192 16.75 -10.42 -20.04
CA GLN A 192 16.52 -11.58 -20.90
C GLN A 192 17.04 -11.33 -22.32
N PRO A 193 17.61 -12.34 -23.03
CA PRO A 193 18.13 -12.16 -24.39
C PRO A 193 17.12 -11.60 -25.40
N SER A 194 15.83 -11.88 -25.22
CA SER A 194 14.74 -11.41 -26.08
C SER A 194 14.12 -10.08 -25.61
N GLY A 195 14.58 -9.52 -24.50
CA GLY A 195 14.07 -8.26 -23.95
C GLY A 195 14.60 -7.03 -24.68
N MET A 196 14.14 -5.86 -24.25
CA MET A 196 14.64 -4.57 -24.71
C MET A 196 14.85 -3.59 -23.56
N LEU A 197 15.76 -2.65 -23.75
CA LEU A 197 15.98 -1.52 -22.85
C LEU A 197 15.20 -0.32 -23.39
N GLY A 198 13.96 -0.17 -22.93
CA GLY A 198 13.01 0.86 -23.34
C GLY A 198 13.09 2.14 -22.51
N LEU A 199 14.23 2.83 -22.52
CA LEU A 199 14.43 4.11 -21.82
C LEU A 199 13.82 5.29 -22.59
N THR A 200 12.51 5.31 -22.78
CA THR A 200 11.83 6.21 -23.75
C THR A 200 11.58 7.65 -23.26
N GLY A 201 12.38 8.16 -22.32
CA GLY A 201 12.25 9.53 -21.79
C GLY A 201 11.06 9.70 -20.86
N LEU A 202 10.53 10.91 -20.68
CA LEU A 202 9.33 11.19 -19.87
C LEU A 202 8.37 12.07 -20.67
N GLU A 203 7.07 11.72 -20.70
CA GLU A 203 6.03 12.57 -21.28
C GLU A 203 4.91 12.87 -20.28
N SER A 204 4.23 13.99 -20.48
CA SER A 204 2.96 14.30 -19.83
C SER A 204 1.91 14.57 -20.90
N ARG A 205 0.80 13.83 -20.86
CA ARG A 205 -0.34 13.99 -21.75
C ARG A 205 -1.55 14.47 -20.96
N GLY A 206 -2.17 15.55 -21.43
CA GLY A 206 -3.39 16.10 -20.85
C GLY A 206 -4.56 15.92 -21.81
N PHE A 207 -5.69 15.45 -21.28
CA PHE A 207 -6.97 15.48 -21.99
C PHE A 207 -7.71 16.76 -21.64
N PHE A 208 -8.35 17.41 -22.62
CA PHE A 208 -9.04 18.68 -22.41
C PHE A 208 -10.49 18.55 -22.88
N ALA A 209 -11.43 18.68 -21.94
CA ALA A 209 -12.85 18.50 -22.12
C ALA A 209 -13.61 19.79 -22.43
N ARG A 210 -12.95 20.96 -22.47
CA ARG A 210 -13.64 22.24 -22.69
C ARG A 210 -14.54 22.24 -23.94
N GLY A 211 -14.03 21.71 -25.06
CA GLY A 211 -14.81 21.60 -26.29
C GLY A 211 -15.99 20.63 -26.19
N LEU A 212 -15.88 19.57 -25.39
CA LEU A 212 -16.99 18.65 -25.10
C LEU A 212 -18.04 19.32 -24.20
N LEU A 213 -17.61 20.02 -23.15
CA LEU A 213 -18.50 20.72 -22.23
C LEU A 213 -19.34 21.78 -22.96
N GLU A 214 -18.74 22.53 -23.88
CA GLU A 214 -19.46 23.51 -24.72
C GLU A 214 -20.53 22.84 -25.60
N ARG A 215 -20.22 21.68 -26.19
CA ARG A 215 -21.21 20.90 -26.98
C ARG A 215 -22.35 20.39 -26.12
N LEU A 216 -22.04 19.99 -24.88
CA LEU A 216 -23.04 19.54 -23.90
C LEU A 216 -23.76 20.70 -23.22
N ARG A 217 -23.43 21.96 -23.52
CA ARG A 217 -23.91 23.15 -22.77
C ARG A 217 -23.69 23.04 -21.27
N ALA A 218 -22.61 22.39 -20.87
CA ALA A 218 -22.13 22.32 -19.50
C ALA A 218 -21.09 23.43 -19.29
N GLU A 219 -21.24 24.20 -18.22
CA GLU A 219 -20.41 25.36 -17.93
C GLU A 219 -19.50 25.09 -16.72
N PRO A 220 -18.17 25.00 -16.89
CA PRO A 220 -17.23 24.89 -15.78
C PRO A 220 -17.04 26.26 -15.09
N LEU A 221 -17.60 26.40 -13.89
CA LEU A 221 -17.49 27.58 -13.04
C LEU A 221 -16.39 27.34 -12.01
N VAL A 222 -15.15 27.65 -12.38
CA VAL A 222 -13.97 27.36 -11.55
C VAL A 222 -13.13 28.61 -11.33
N LEU A 223 -12.94 28.94 -10.06
CA LEU A 223 -12.01 29.94 -9.56
C LEU A 223 -10.69 29.25 -9.21
N ALA A 224 -9.58 29.83 -9.65
CA ALA A 224 -8.24 29.39 -9.28
C ALA A 224 -7.40 30.63 -8.97
N ARG A 225 -6.53 30.52 -7.97
CA ARG A 225 -5.57 31.58 -7.65
C ARG A 225 -4.22 31.29 -8.27
N GLU A 226 -3.83 32.23 -9.13
CA GLU A 226 -2.54 32.35 -9.80
C GLU A 226 -2.31 31.34 -10.95
N GLU A 227 -1.35 31.65 -11.83
CA GLU A 227 -1.22 31.10 -13.18
C GLU A 227 -0.81 29.62 -13.25
N TYR A 228 -0.14 29.09 -12.22
CA TYR A 228 0.30 27.69 -12.21
C TYR A 228 -0.69 26.75 -11.52
N LYS A 229 -1.80 27.25 -10.95
CA LYS A 229 -2.83 26.38 -10.35
C LYS A 229 -3.73 25.75 -11.42
N SER A 230 -3.18 24.77 -12.15
CA SER A 230 -3.73 24.27 -13.40
C SER A 230 -4.63 23.03 -13.31
N ALA A 231 -4.91 22.52 -12.10
CA ALA A 231 -5.58 21.23 -11.93
C ALA A 231 -7.01 21.18 -12.52
N ALA A 232 -7.66 22.33 -12.73
CA ALA A 232 -8.96 22.41 -13.39
C ALA A 232 -8.89 22.80 -14.88
N ASN A 233 -7.70 23.05 -15.42
CA ASN A 233 -7.54 23.51 -16.80
C ASN A 233 -8.02 22.49 -17.82
N PHE A 234 -8.05 21.20 -17.48
CA PHE A 234 -8.64 20.17 -18.34
C PHE A 234 -10.14 20.41 -18.61
N LEU A 235 -10.85 21.13 -17.74
CA LEU A 235 -12.25 21.53 -17.96
C LEU A 235 -12.38 22.93 -18.58
N ARG A 236 -11.46 23.84 -18.21
CA ARG A 236 -11.54 25.26 -18.58
C ARG A 236 -10.91 25.58 -19.94
N GLU A 237 -9.81 24.92 -20.25
CA GLU A 237 -8.95 25.21 -21.39
C GLU A 237 -9.10 24.14 -22.48
N ARG A 238 -8.72 24.49 -23.71
CA ARG A 238 -8.69 23.56 -24.86
C ARG A 238 -7.34 22.87 -25.04
N GLY A 239 -6.35 23.25 -24.24
CA GLY A 239 -5.01 22.71 -24.25
C GLY A 239 -4.22 23.28 -23.07
N PHE A 240 -2.95 22.86 -22.93
CA PHE A 240 -2.10 23.41 -21.89
C PHE A 240 -1.95 24.93 -22.06
N THR A 241 -1.96 25.67 -20.94
CA THR A 241 -1.57 27.09 -20.93
C THR A 241 -0.04 27.20 -21.01
N GLU A 242 0.48 28.40 -21.27
CA GLU A 242 1.93 28.64 -21.29
C GLU A 242 2.57 28.35 -19.92
N ALA A 243 2.01 28.89 -18.84
CA ALA A 243 2.47 28.62 -17.48
C ALA A 243 2.44 27.12 -17.14
N GLN A 244 1.39 26.40 -17.57
CA GLN A 244 1.31 24.96 -17.36
C GLN A 244 2.36 24.20 -18.17
N ARG A 245 2.64 24.59 -19.42
CA ARG A 245 3.73 24.01 -20.23
C ARG A 245 5.10 24.26 -19.61
N ASP A 246 5.36 25.48 -19.16
CA ASP A 246 6.60 25.83 -18.45
C ASP A 246 6.80 24.96 -17.21
N ASN A 247 5.79 24.87 -16.35
CA ASN A 247 5.93 24.09 -15.13
C ASN A 247 6.08 22.60 -15.40
N LEU A 248 5.28 22.01 -16.31
CA LEU A 248 5.42 20.61 -16.68
C LEU A 248 6.77 20.31 -17.33
N GLY A 249 7.25 21.17 -18.23
CA GLY A 249 8.57 21.03 -18.86
C GLY A 249 9.70 21.07 -17.83
N SER A 250 9.63 22.01 -16.89
CA SER A 250 10.58 22.12 -15.78
C SER A 250 10.59 20.88 -14.87
N LEU A 251 9.42 20.29 -14.57
CA LEU A 251 9.32 19.07 -13.77
C LEU A 251 9.88 17.85 -14.52
N LEU A 252 9.46 17.65 -15.77
CA LEU A 252 9.88 16.52 -16.59
C LEU A 252 11.40 16.57 -16.83
N GLY A 253 11.95 17.75 -17.13
CA GLY A 253 13.39 17.94 -17.32
C GLY A 253 14.20 17.61 -16.06
N ASP A 254 13.79 18.14 -14.91
CA ASP A 254 14.48 17.87 -13.64
C ASP A 254 14.40 16.38 -13.25
N MET A 255 13.23 15.75 -13.37
CA MET A 255 13.06 14.32 -13.12
C MET A 255 13.88 13.45 -14.08
N ALA A 256 13.94 13.80 -15.36
CA ALA A 256 14.74 13.09 -16.36
C ALA A 256 16.23 13.18 -16.03
N GLU A 257 16.74 14.37 -15.70
CA GLU A 257 18.14 14.56 -15.32
C GLU A 257 18.50 13.83 -14.02
N GLN A 258 17.60 13.79 -13.03
CA GLN A 258 17.78 12.97 -11.83
C GLN A 258 17.94 11.48 -12.18
N MET A 259 17.10 10.95 -13.07
CA MET A 259 17.16 9.55 -13.51
C MET A 259 18.45 9.26 -14.29
N VAL A 260 18.80 10.12 -15.25
CA VAL A 260 20.02 10.02 -16.06
C VAL A 260 21.27 10.04 -15.18
N ALA A 261 21.35 10.97 -14.23
CA ALA A 261 22.47 11.06 -13.30
C ALA A 261 22.58 9.80 -12.43
N ALA A 262 21.46 9.30 -11.90
CA ALA A 262 21.43 8.09 -11.09
C ALA A 262 21.86 6.84 -11.88
N MET A 263 21.40 6.70 -13.12
CA MET A 263 21.78 5.61 -14.03
C MET A 263 23.26 5.67 -14.40
N GLY A 264 23.74 6.84 -14.83
CA GLY A 264 25.14 7.05 -15.19
C GLY A 264 26.09 6.72 -14.04
N ALA A 265 25.80 7.25 -12.84
CA ALA A 265 26.55 6.94 -11.63
C ALA A 265 26.50 5.45 -11.25
N GLY A 266 25.33 4.81 -11.38
CA GLY A 266 25.15 3.39 -11.04
C GLY A 266 25.87 2.43 -12.00
N ARG A 267 26.01 2.81 -13.27
CA ARG A 267 26.69 2.02 -14.31
C ARG A 267 28.15 2.41 -14.53
N GLY A 268 28.60 3.54 -13.98
CA GLY A 268 29.94 4.07 -14.22
C GLY A 268 30.12 4.62 -15.65
N VAL A 269 29.03 5.12 -16.26
CA VAL A 269 29.03 5.69 -17.61
C VAL A 269 28.70 7.18 -17.56
N ALA A 270 29.15 7.94 -18.57
CA ALA A 270 28.82 9.36 -18.66
C ALA A 270 27.31 9.56 -18.86
N ALA A 271 26.76 10.65 -18.29
CA ALA A 271 25.35 11.02 -18.46
C ALA A 271 24.95 11.10 -19.95
N GLU A 272 25.88 11.53 -20.81
CA GLU A 272 25.67 11.62 -22.25
C GLU A 272 25.41 10.26 -22.92
N ALA A 273 26.04 9.20 -22.44
CA ALA A 273 25.78 7.85 -22.94
C ALA A 273 24.36 7.38 -22.59
N VAL A 274 23.87 7.75 -21.40
CA VAL A 274 22.49 7.47 -20.98
C VAL A 274 21.50 8.29 -21.80
N ARG A 275 21.76 9.58 -22.06
CA ARG A 275 20.90 10.41 -22.92
C ARG A 275 20.83 9.87 -24.34
N ARG A 276 21.96 9.48 -24.93
CA ARG A 276 21.98 8.80 -26.22
C ARG A 276 21.12 7.53 -26.21
N ALA A 277 21.22 6.73 -25.15
CA ALA A 277 20.40 5.53 -25.01
C ALA A 277 18.90 5.84 -24.87
N VAL A 278 18.54 7.00 -24.32
CA VAL A 278 17.16 7.48 -24.26
C VAL A 278 16.67 7.89 -25.65
N ASP A 279 17.48 8.62 -26.40
CA ASP A 279 17.14 9.08 -27.75
C ASP A 279 17.06 7.95 -28.78
N GLU A 280 17.88 6.90 -28.61
CA GLU A 280 17.93 5.71 -29.48
C GLU A 280 16.99 4.58 -29.00
N ALA A 281 16.29 4.76 -27.89
CA ALA A 281 15.41 3.74 -27.33
C ALA A 281 14.26 3.35 -28.30
N PRO A 282 13.82 2.07 -28.31
CA PRO A 282 14.28 0.97 -27.46
C PRO A 282 15.59 0.35 -27.97
N LEU A 283 16.51 0.06 -27.05
CA LEU A 283 17.78 -0.60 -27.37
C LEU A 283 17.65 -2.12 -27.24
N LEU A 284 18.25 -2.84 -28.20
CA LEU A 284 18.48 -4.28 -28.08
C LEU A 284 19.56 -4.57 -27.02
N PRO A 285 19.57 -5.77 -26.40
CA PRO A 285 20.51 -6.08 -25.32
C PRO A 285 21.98 -5.92 -25.70
N ALA A 286 22.35 -6.25 -26.95
CA ALA A 286 23.72 -6.10 -27.45
C ALA A 286 24.16 -4.62 -27.43
N ALA A 287 23.38 -3.73 -28.04
CA ALA A 287 23.65 -2.29 -28.05
C ALA A 287 23.68 -1.69 -26.63
N ALA A 288 22.76 -2.11 -25.76
CA ALA A 288 22.76 -1.68 -24.36
C ALA A 288 24.01 -2.17 -23.59
N THR A 289 24.53 -3.36 -23.92
CA THR A 289 25.77 -3.88 -23.33
C THR A 289 27.00 -3.10 -23.83
N ASP A 290 27.06 -2.80 -25.13
CA ASP A 290 28.14 -2.01 -25.73
C ASP A 290 28.23 -0.59 -25.14
N LEU A 291 27.09 0.00 -24.76
CA LEU A 291 27.02 1.28 -24.05
C LEU A 291 27.32 1.18 -22.54
N GLY A 292 27.61 -0.02 -22.01
CA GLY A 292 27.87 -0.26 -20.58
C GLY A 292 26.61 -0.22 -19.69
N LEU A 293 25.42 -0.20 -20.30
CA LEU A 293 24.14 -0.12 -19.59
C LEU A 293 23.68 -1.49 -19.06
N LEU A 294 24.19 -2.59 -19.60
CA LEU A 294 23.93 -3.94 -19.09
C LEU A 294 25.25 -4.67 -18.84
N ASP A 295 25.23 -5.62 -17.90
CA ASP A 295 26.35 -6.57 -17.68
C ASP A 295 26.23 -7.82 -18.56
N GLY A 296 25.18 -7.87 -19.39
CA GLY A 296 24.91 -8.93 -20.35
C GLY A 296 23.49 -9.47 -20.23
N THR A 297 23.24 -10.53 -21.00
CA THR A 297 21.94 -11.20 -21.03
C THR A 297 21.96 -12.52 -20.27
N LYS A 298 20.91 -12.79 -19.50
CA LYS A 298 20.73 -14.04 -18.76
C LYS A 298 19.26 -14.40 -18.69
N TYR A 299 18.93 -15.66 -18.44
CA TYR A 299 17.61 -16.05 -17.97
C TYR A 299 17.50 -15.93 -16.44
N LYS A 300 16.27 -15.88 -15.95
CA LYS A 300 15.98 -15.69 -14.51
C LYS A 300 16.72 -16.71 -13.64
N ASP A 301 16.77 -17.95 -14.08
CA ASP A 301 17.42 -19.05 -13.37
C ASP A 301 18.96 -18.99 -13.43
N GLU A 302 19.52 -18.46 -14.52
CA GLU A 302 20.95 -18.20 -14.62
C GLU A 302 21.40 -17.04 -13.72
N VAL A 303 20.58 -16.01 -13.54
CA VAL A 303 20.85 -14.94 -12.56
C VAL A 303 20.80 -15.51 -11.14
N GLN A 304 19.84 -16.38 -10.87
CA GLN A 304 19.76 -17.10 -9.60
C GLN A 304 21.03 -17.94 -9.36
N ALA A 305 21.59 -18.58 -10.39
CA ALA A 305 22.81 -19.38 -10.23
C ALA A 305 24.07 -18.55 -9.86
N LEU A 306 24.03 -17.21 -9.88
CA LEU A 306 25.17 -16.35 -9.56
C LEU A 306 25.53 -16.28 -8.07
N PHE A 307 24.67 -16.79 -7.18
CA PHE A 307 24.88 -16.73 -5.73
C PHE A 307 24.90 -18.14 -5.10
N PRO A 308 25.89 -18.98 -5.40
CA PRO A 308 25.94 -20.35 -4.88
C PRO A 308 26.04 -20.37 -3.34
N LEU A 309 25.28 -21.26 -2.71
CA LEU A 309 25.39 -21.55 -1.27
C LEU A 309 26.62 -22.41 -0.99
N SER A 310 27.07 -22.43 0.27
CA SER A 310 28.05 -23.42 0.73
C SER A 310 27.52 -24.85 0.63
N ASP A 311 28.41 -25.82 0.43
CA ASP A 311 28.06 -27.24 0.38
C ASP A 311 27.32 -27.71 1.66
N ALA A 312 27.65 -27.12 2.81
CA ALA A 312 27.02 -27.41 4.09
C ALA A 312 25.55 -26.95 4.12
N ALA A 313 25.28 -25.72 3.67
CA ALA A 313 23.92 -25.19 3.56
C ALA A 313 23.10 -25.99 2.55
N LEU A 314 23.69 -26.35 1.41
CA LEU A 314 23.06 -27.18 0.38
C LEU A 314 22.67 -28.57 0.93
N GLN A 315 23.55 -29.22 1.72
CA GLN A 315 23.24 -30.50 2.35
C GLN A 315 22.13 -30.40 3.39
N GLN A 316 22.10 -29.32 4.18
CA GLN A 316 21.05 -29.07 5.17
C GLN A 316 19.69 -28.88 4.49
N GLU A 317 19.64 -28.15 3.38
CA GLU A 317 18.41 -27.93 2.62
C GLU A 317 17.91 -29.21 1.94
N LYS A 318 18.81 -30.02 1.37
CA LYS A 318 18.50 -31.36 0.85
C LYS A 318 17.91 -32.27 1.94
N LYS A 319 18.44 -32.22 3.17
CA LYS A 319 17.88 -32.96 4.32
C LYS A 319 16.49 -32.43 4.72
N ARG A 320 16.26 -31.12 4.68
CA ARG A 320 14.97 -30.48 5.00
C ARG A 320 13.87 -30.85 3.98
N LEU A 321 14.20 -30.96 2.69
CA LEU A 321 13.23 -31.19 1.61
C LEU A 321 12.85 -32.68 1.39
N GLY A 322 13.63 -33.63 1.90
CA GLY A 322 13.28 -35.06 1.91
C GLY A 322 13.22 -35.75 0.52
N SER A 323 12.67 -36.97 0.49
CA SER A 323 12.67 -37.89 -0.68
C SER A 323 11.78 -37.48 -1.87
N LYS A 324 11.00 -36.40 -1.75
CA LYS A 324 10.24 -35.80 -2.89
C LYS A 324 11.17 -35.17 -3.95
N HIS A 325 12.47 -35.09 -3.68
CA HIS A 325 13.48 -34.48 -4.54
C HIS A 325 13.99 -35.39 -5.69
N ARG A 326 13.50 -36.63 -5.82
CA ARG A 326 14.03 -37.58 -6.83
C ARG A 326 13.69 -37.23 -8.29
N ARG A 327 12.86 -36.20 -8.55
CA ARG A 327 12.57 -35.67 -9.90
C ARG A 327 13.27 -34.34 -10.25
N ARG A 328 13.98 -33.68 -9.33
CA ARG A 328 14.79 -32.46 -9.60
C ARG A 328 16.27 -32.77 -9.37
N LYS A 329 16.88 -33.53 -10.27
CA LYS A 329 18.30 -33.91 -10.15
C LYS A 329 19.28 -32.78 -10.52
N GLU A 330 18.78 -31.64 -11.01
CA GLU A 330 19.58 -30.51 -11.53
C GLU A 330 19.46 -29.21 -10.70
N ASP A 331 18.55 -29.15 -9.71
CA ASP A 331 18.25 -27.90 -8.99
C ASP A 331 19.20 -27.71 -7.78
N THR A 332 20.46 -27.38 -8.07
CA THR A 332 21.48 -26.98 -7.07
C THR A 332 21.33 -25.51 -6.63
N ARG A 333 20.15 -24.89 -6.89
CA ARG A 333 19.95 -23.44 -6.84
C ARG A 333 19.29 -23.01 -5.53
N MET A 334 20.12 -22.58 -4.57
CA MET A 334 19.85 -21.59 -3.51
C MET A 334 18.58 -21.69 -2.66
N ALA A 335 18.76 -21.58 -1.34
CA ALA A 335 17.70 -21.17 -0.44
C ALA A 335 17.32 -19.71 -0.75
N ARG A 336 16.14 -19.51 -1.33
CA ARG A 336 15.63 -18.19 -1.73
C ARG A 336 14.58 -17.73 -0.74
N VAL A 337 14.70 -16.49 -0.30
CA VAL A 337 13.74 -15.88 0.61
C VAL A 337 13.24 -14.60 -0.04
N SER A 338 11.97 -14.58 -0.44
CA SER A 338 11.35 -13.34 -0.91
C SER A 338 11.22 -12.34 0.24
N VAL A 339 11.31 -11.04 -0.09
CA VAL A 339 11.26 -9.97 0.92
C VAL A 339 9.98 -10.00 1.76
N ASP A 340 8.83 -10.34 1.16
CA ASP A 340 7.56 -10.47 1.88
C ASP A 340 7.60 -11.66 2.86
N ARG A 341 8.25 -12.77 2.49
CA ARG A 341 8.49 -13.89 3.41
C ARG A 341 9.42 -13.48 4.54
N TYR A 342 10.51 -12.78 4.23
CA TYR A 342 11.47 -12.29 5.22
C TYR A 342 10.78 -11.37 6.25
N ILE A 343 10.00 -10.39 5.78
CA ILE A 343 9.22 -9.47 6.64
C ILE A 343 8.31 -10.26 7.59
N ARG A 344 7.52 -11.21 7.05
CA ARG A 344 6.62 -12.04 7.86
C ARG A 344 7.37 -12.80 8.96
N LEU A 345 8.54 -13.36 8.65
CA LEU A 345 9.33 -14.11 9.62
C LEU A 345 9.93 -13.20 10.70
N MET A 346 10.41 -12.02 10.33
CA MET A 346 10.90 -11.03 11.30
C MET A 346 9.79 -10.55 12.24
N ASP A 347 8.59 -10.31 11.70
CA ASP A 347 7.43 -9.92 12.51
C ASP A 347 7.03 -11.02 13.50
N LEU A 348 7.06 -12.29 13.07
CA LEU A 348 6.79 -13.45 13.95
C LEU A 348 7.84 -13.60 15.05
N GLN A 349 9.12 -13.40 14.74
CA GLN A 349 10.20 -13.46 15.73
C GLN A 349 10.09 -12.34 16.76
N LYS A 350 9.79 -11.12 16.32
CA LYS A 350 9.52 -9.98 17.22
C LYS A 350 8.32 -10.26 18.13
N ALA A 351 7.23 -10.80 17.58
CA ALA A 351 6.06 -11.16 18.38
C ALA A 351 6.37 -12.26 19.42
N ALA A 352 7.15 -13.28 19.04
CA ALA A 352 7.55 -14.36 19.93
C ALA A 352 8.51 -13.90 21.06
N ALA A 353 9.38 -12.93 20.76
CA ALA A 353 10.27 -12.33 21.76
C ALA A 353 9.49 -11.54 22.82
N VAL A 354 8.43 -10.83 22.40
CA VAL A 354 7.53 -10.11 23.31
C VAL A 354 6.68 -11.06 24.17
N SER A 355 6.35 -12.26 23.67
CA SER A 355 5.52 -13.24 24.38
C SER A 355 6.29 -14.21 25.30
N GLY A 356 7.60 -14.02 25.52
CA GLY A 356 8.34 -14.76 26.57
C GLY A 356 8.72 -16.22 26.28
N GLY A 357 8.87 -16.61 25.01
CA GLY A 357 9.67 -17.80 24.59
C GLY A 357 9.23 -19.22 25.01
N GLY A 358 8.27 -19.40 25.92
CA GLY A 358 7.77 -20.71 26.36
C GLY A 358 6.48 -21.15 25.64
N PRO A 359 6.14 -22.46 25.64
CA PRO A 359 4.86 -22.95 25.09
C PRO A 359 3.62 -22.34 25.76
N ALA A 360 3.77 -21.79 26.98
CA ALA A 360 2.72 -21.04 27.68
C ALA A 360 2.55 -19.59 27.17
N GLY A 361 3.58 -18.97 26.61
CA GLY A 361 3.55 -17.58 26.13
C GLY A 361 2.76 -17.39 24.83
N TRP A 362 2.62 -18.45 24.02
CA TRP A 362 1.83 -18.45 22.79
C TRP A 362 0.33 -18.66 23.03
N LEU A 363 -0.05 -19.22 24.19
CA LEU A 363 -1.45 -19.28 24.62
C LEU A 363 -1.92 -17.94 25.22
N GLY A 364 -0.98 -17.10 25.70
CA GLY A 364 -1.22 -15.74 26.13
C GLY A 364 -1.84 -14.88 25.03
N GLY A 365 -3.07 -14.43 25.23
CA GLY A 365 -3.86 -13.62 24.29
C GLY A 365 -4.75 -14.41 23.33
N THR A 366 -4.81 -15.75 23.41
CA THR A 366 -5.69 -16.58 22.57
C THR A 366 -7.04 -16.87 23.26
N ALA A 367 -8.06 -17.27 22.50
CA ALA A 367 -9.35 -17.73 23.05
C ALA A 367 -9.20 -18.90 24.06
N PHE A 368 -8.07 -19.61 24.02
CA PHE A 368 -7.72 -20.67 24.95
C PHE A 368 -7.29 -20.16 26.34
N GLU A 369 -6.76 -18.94 26.45
CA GLU A 369 -6.47 -18.31 27.75
C GLU A 369 -7.77 -17.88 28.43
N GLY A 370 -8.72 -17.32 27.67
CA GLY A 370 -10.07 -17.05 28.16
C GLY A 370 -10.77 -18.32 28.65
N LEU A 371 -10.65 -19.42 27.89
CA LEU A 371 -11.23 -20.72 28.27
C LEU A 371 -10.53 -21.37 29.46
N THR A 372 -9.19 -21.32 29.55
CA THR A 372 -8.45 -21.87 30.70
C THR A 372 -8.57 -21.01 31.96
N THR A 373 -8.79 -19.70 31.83
CA THR A 373 -9.11 -18.79 32.94
C THR A 373 -10.56 -18.96 33.38
N LEU A 374 -11.50 -19.21 32.46
CA LEU A 374 -12.88 -19.58 32.78
C LEU A 374 -12.94 -20.96 33.47
N LEU A 375 -12.18 -21.94 32.98
CA LEU A 375 -12.09 -23.29 33.57
C LEU A 375 -11.32 -23.29 34.90
N ARG A 376 -10.28 -22.45 35.06
CA ARG A 376 -9.65 -22.22 36.37
C ARG A 376 -10.57 -21.47 37.32
N GLY A 377 -11.36 -20.51 36.86
CA GLY A 377 -12.37 -19.80 37.65
C GLY A 377 -13.50 -20.72 38.13
N ILE A 378 -13.87 -21.71 37.32
CA ILE A 378 -14.80 -22.77 37.70
C ILE A 378 -14.15 -23.78 38.68
N SER A 379 -12.86 -24.07 38.51
CA SER A 379 -12.10 -24.93 39.45
C SER A 379 -11.75 -24.24 40.78
N SER A 380 -11.56 -22.91 40.79
CA SER A 380 -11.26 -22.13 42.00
C SER A 380 -12.52 -21.73 42.76
N SER A 381 -13.70 -21.82 42.14
CA SER A 381 -15.00 -21.70 42.83
C SER A 381 -15.34 -22.92 43.71
N ILE A 382 -14.50 -23.97 43.69
CA ILE A 382 -14.64 -25.17 44.53
C ILE A 382 -13.51 -25.27 45.59
N SER A 383 -12.53 -24.36 45.59
CA SER A 383 -11.48 -24.34 46.62
C SER A 383 -10.90 -22.95 46.83
N SER A 384 -11.58 -22.14 47.66
CA SER A 384 -10.95 -21.20 48.59
C SER A 384 -12.01 -20.36 49.33
N SER A 385 -12.78 -20.99 50.20
CA SER A 385 -12.97 -20.41 51.53
C SER A 385 -11.64 -20.60 52.27
N ILE A 386 -11.01 -19.52 52.72
CA ILE A 386 -9.87 -19.39 53.67
C ILE A 386 -8.82 -18.39 53.12
N GLY A 387 -8.68 -17.26 53.82
CA GLY A 387 -7.40 -16.53 53.92
C GLY A 387 -7.20 -15.33 52.98
N GLY A 388 -7.82 -14.20 53.27
CA GLY A 388 -7.48 -12.91 52.66
C GLY A 388 -6.39 -12.17 53.44
N GLY A 389 -5.14 -12.23 52.97
CA GLY A 389 -4.06 -11.32 53.37
C GLY A 389 -3.84 -10.27 52.28
N GLN A 390 -4.07 -9.00 52.60
CA GLN A 390 -3.75 -7.88 51.70
C GLN A 390 -2.24 -7.66 51.67
N GLN A 391 -1.63 -7.77 50.49
CA GLN A 391 -0.30 -7.23 50.22
C GLN A 391 -0.42 -5.89 49.49
N GLN A 392 0.14 -4.89 50.15
CA GLN A 392 0.26 -3.50 49.79
C GLN A 392 1.25 -3.37 48.61
N LYS A 393 0.83 -2.76 47.51
CA LYS A 393 1.70 -2.42 46.38
C LYS A 393 2.50 -1.17 46.74
N ASP A 394 3.79 -1.33 46.96
CA ASP A 394 4.74 -0.23 47.05
C ASP A 394 4.80 0.55 45.74
N ALA A 395 4.76 1.88 45.88
CA ALA A 395 4.78 2.84 44.79
C ALA A 395 6.14 2.81 44.07
N ALA A 396 6.11 2.53 42.77
CA ALA A 396 7.28 2.62 41.91
C ALA A 396 7.68 4.08 41.66
N ALA A 397 8.98 4.31 41.69
CA ALA A 397 9.74 5.54 41.49
C ALA A 397 9.46 6.26 40.14
N PRO A 398 9.86 7.54 39.96
CA PRO A 398 9.44 8.37 38.83
C PRO A 398 9.92 7.85 37.46
N SER A 399 9.09 8.12 36.44
CA SER A 399 9.08 7.57 35.07
C SER A 399 10.35 7.84 34.23
N PRO A 400 10.67 6.97 33.25
CA PRO A 400 11.85 7.10 32.41
C PRO A 400 11.71 8.24 31.38
N LYS A 401 12.81 8.95 31.11
CA LYS A 401 12.94 10.05 30.12
C LYS A 401 12.34 9.68 28.75
N LYS A 402 11.66 10.62 28.07
CA LYS A 402 11.18 10.57 26.67
C LYS A 402 12.15 9.83 25.74
N ARG A 403 11.76 8.69 25.14
CA ARG A 403 12.67 7.87 24.28
C ARG A 403 12.14 7.54 22.89
N LYS A 404 10.88 7.81 22.57
CA LYS A 404 10.24 7.29 21.35
C LYS A 404 10.08 8.34 20.26
N VAL A 405 10.24 7.91 19.02
CA VAL A 405 9.82 8.63 17.81
C VAL A 405 8.59 7.93 17.24
N ALA A 406 7.46 8.63 17.18
CA ALA A 406 6.23 8.10 16.58
C ALA A 406 6.19 8.42 15.08
N VAL A 407 5.86 7.44 14.24
CA VAL A 407 5.71 7.62 12.77
C VAL A 407 4.24 7.46 12.40
N VAL A 408 3.62 8.53 11.91
CA VAL A 408 2.22 8.58 11.48
C VAL A 408 2.17 8.68 9.95
N THR A 409 1.46 7.77 9.28
CA THR A 409 1.31 7.83 7.81
C THR A 409 0.00 8.50 7.43
N ALA A 410 0.09 9.51 6.57
CA ALA A 410 -1.01 10.25 5.98
C ALA A 410 -0.91 10.14 4.45
N ALA A 411 -1.68 9.23 3.87
CA ALA A 411 -1.66 8.94 2.43
C ALA A 411 -3.05 9.11 1.79
N GLY A 412 -3.09 9.70 0.60
CA GLY A 412 -4.30 9.95 -0.18
C GLY A 412 -4.81 11.40 -0.16
N PRO A 413 -5.91 11.70 -0.87
CA PRO A 413 -6.56 13.01 -0.82
C PRO A 413 -7.05 13.37 0.59
N ILE A 414 -6.98 14.64 0.95
CA ILE A 414 -7.38 15.14 2.27
C ILE A 414 -8.86 15.49 2.28
N VAL A 415 -9.60 14.89 3.22
CA VAL A 415 -11.04 15.10 3.43
C VAL A 415 -11.32 15.40 4.90
N GLN A 416 -12.44 16.07 5.17
CA GLN A 416 -12.83 16.43 6.55
C GLN A 416 -13.05 15.20 7.45
N GLY A 417 -13.76 14.20 6.93
CA GLY A 417 -14.18 13.05 7.72
C GLY A 417 -15.18 13.41 8.84
N PRO A 418 -15.58 12.44 9.68
CA PRO A 418 -15.18 11.03 9.61
C PRO A 418 -15.75 10.36 8.36
N VAL A 419 -14.91 9.58 7.68
CA VAL A 419 -15.29 8.79 6.52
C VAL A 419 -15.69 7.39 7.00
N PRO A 420 -16.93 6.92 6.75
CA PRO A 420 -17.35 5.57 7.13
C PRO A 420 -16.49 4.50 6.43
N PRO A 421 -16.20 3.37 7.08
CA PRO A 421 -15.51 2.27 6.42
C PRO A 421 -16.38 1.71 5.28
N GLY A 422 -15.83 1.62 4.06
CA GLY A 422 -16.54 1.10 2.90
C GLY A 422 -15.60 0.52 1.83
N PRO A 423 -16.07 -0.45 1.00
CA PRO A 423 -15.25 -1.15 0.02
C PRO A 423 -14.90 -0.32 -1.23
N SER A 424 -15.61 0.77 -1.50
CA SER A 424 -15.48 1.59 -2.72
C SER A 424 -14.68 2.89 -2.54
N GLN A 425 -14.21 3.18 -1.33
CA GLN A 425 -13.44 4.40 -1.09
C GLN A 425 -11.95 4.10 -1.13
N GLY A 426 -11.27 4.75 -2.09
CA GLY A 426 -9.82 4.77 -2.14
C GLY A 426 -9.21 5.26 -0.82
N GLN A 427 -7.91 5.05 -0.64
CA GLN A 427 -7.19 5.54 0.52
C GLN A 427 -7.27 7.08 0.59
N VAL A 428 -7.78 7.61 1.71
CA VAL A 428 -7.90 9.05 1.98
C VAL A 428 -7.27 9.42 3.32
N ILE A 429 -6.84 10.67 3.44
CA ILE A 429 -6.49 11.29 4.72
C ILE A 429 -7.78 11.86 5.30
N ASP A 430 -8.37 11.10 6.23
CA ASP A 430 -9.48 11.55 7.07
C ASP A 430 -8.95 12.45 8.18
N ALA A 431 -9.24 13.76 8.11
CA ALA A 431 -8.74 14.72 9.07
C ALA A 431 -9.25 14.45 10.49
N ALA A 432 -10.53 14.12 10.68
CA ALA A 432 -11.06 13.76 11.99
C ALA A 432 -10.32 12.56 12.62
N LYS A 433 -9.99 11.53 11.83
CA LYS A 433 -9.22 10.37 12.28
C LYS A 433 -7.78 10.74 12.62
N LEU A 434 -7.09 11.46 11.73
CA LEU A 434 -5.69 11.83 11.93
C LEU A 434 -5.53 12.84 13.07
N SER A 435 -6.44 13.80 13.25
CA SER A 435 -6.46 14.70 14.40
C SER A 435 -6.55 13.93 15.73
N ARG A 436 -7.40 12.90 15.83
CA ARG A 436 -7.43 12.03 17.04
C ARG A 436 -6.11 11.31 17.27
N GLN A 437 -5.44 10.87 16.21
CA GLN A 437 -4.15 10.20 16.31
C GLN A 437 -3.05 11.16 16.79
N LEU A 438 -3.01 12.38 16.26
CA LEU A 438 -2.07 13.43 16.68
C LEU A 438 -2.36 13.90 18.11
N ALA A 439 -3.63 14.06 18.49
CA ALA A 439 -4.03 14.40 19.85
C ALA A 439 -3.62 13.31 20.86
N ALA A 440 -3.75 12.03 20.53
CA ALA A 440 -3.28 10.97 21.40
C ALA A 440 -1.75 10.97 21.57
N LEU A 441 -1.00 11.35 20.54
CA LEU A 441 0.46 11.54 20.63
C LEU A 441 0.86 12.76 21.47
N LEU A 442 -0.02 13.76 21.59
CA LEU A 442 0.17 14.91 22.47
C LEU A 442 0.22 14.48 23.93
N GLU A 443 -0.65 13.53 24.31
CA GLU A 443 -0.81 13.02 25.67
C GLU A 443 0.21 11.94 26.07
N ASP A 444 0.92 11.35 25.11
CA ASP A 444 1.91 10.29 25.37
C ASP A 444 3.25 10.88 25.88
N PRO A 445 3.63 10.67 27.16
CA PRO A 445 4.86 11.23 27.72
C PRO A 445 6.13 10.55 27.22
N ASP A 446 6.05 9.35 26.61
CA ASP A 446 7.23 8.65 26.11
C ASP A 446 7.69 9.17 24.74
N VAL A 447 6.80 9.85 24.01
CA VAL A 447 7.04 10.35 22.66
C VAL A 447 7.70 11.73 22.71
N GLY A 448 8.96 11.78 22.31
CA GLY A 448 9.75 13.03 22.21
C GLY A 448 9.63 13.70 20.84
N ALA A 449 9.39 12.92 19.78
CA ALA A 449 9.24 13.44 18.42
C ALA A 449 8.20 12.66 17.62
N VAL A 450 7.59 13.33 16.65
CA VAL A 450 6.59 12.79 15.72
C VAL A 450 7.07 13.03 14.29
N VAL A 451 7.13 11.96 13.50
CA VAL A 451 7.35 12.01 12.05
C VAL A 451 6.02 11.77 11.35
N VAL A 452 5.60 12.70 10.50
CA VAL A 452 4.39 12.57 9.68
C VAL A 452 4.80 12.25 8.24
N ARG A 453 4.54 11.03 7.78
CA ARG A 453 4.80 10.58 6.39
C ARG A 453 3.62 11.00 5.52
N VAL A 454 3.81 12.00 4.67
CA VAL A 454 2.77 12.61 3.83
C VAL A 454 2.92 12.14 2.39
N ASN A 455 1.90 11.45 1.85
CA ASN A 455 1.78 11.16 0.43
C ASN A 455 0.41 11.60 -0.09
N SER A 456 0.25 12.89 -0.42
CA SER A 456 -1.02 13.51 -0.74
C SER A 456 -0.91 14.58 -1.85
N PRO A 457 -1.84 14.58 -2.84
CA PRO A 457 -2.00 15.70 -3.78
C PRO A 457 -2.71 16.92 -3.14
N GLY A 458 -3.13 16.81 -1.88
CA GLY A 458 -3.94 17.80 -1.18
C GLY A 458 -5.41 17.41 -1.11
N GLY A 459 -6.30 18.40 -1.00
CA GLY A 459 -7.74 18.18 -0.86
C GLY A 459 -8.42 19.38 -0.20
N SER A 460 -9.31 19.11 0.75
CA SER A 460 -10.03 20.14 1.49
C SER A 460 -9.07 21.09 2.23
N ALA A 461 -9.20 22.39 1.95
CA ALA A 461 -8.42 23.43 2.63
C ALA A 461 -8.73 23.46 4.14
N LEU A 462 -10.01 23.38 4.52
CA LEU A 462 -10.44 23.33 5.93
C LEU A 462 -9.86 22.11 6.66
N ALA A 463 -9.83 20.95 6.00
CA ALA A 463 -9.29 19.73 6.60
C ALA A 463 -7.76 19.83 6.77
N SER A 464 -7.09 20.43 5.79
CA SER A 464 -5.64 20.70 5.85
C SER A 464 -5.30 21.68 6.97
N ASP A 465 -6.12 22.71 7.16
CA ASP A 465 -5.98 23.68 8.27
C ASP A 465 -6.17 23.02 9.64
N THR A 466 -7.18 22.16 9.77
CA THR A 466 -7.42 21.37 11.00
C THR A 466 -6.19 20.54 11.36
N LEU A 467 -5.57 19.88 10.38
CA LEU A 467 -4.37 19.06 10.60
C LEU A 467 -3.13 19.90 10.89
N HIS A 468 -2.97 21.03 10.19
CA HIS A 468 -1.93 22.01 10.47
C HIS A 468 -2.02 22.49 11.93
N HIS A 469 -3.22 22.83 12.41
CA HIS A 469 -3.44 23.23 13.79
C HIS A 469 -3.02 22.14 14.79
N GLU A 470 -3.39 20.88 14.57
CA GLU A 470 -2.99 19.77 15.46
C GLU A 470 -1.48 19.55 15.49
N MET A 471 -0.80 19.69 14.35
CA MET A 471 0.67 19.64 14.30
C MET A 471 1.31 20.80 15.06
N MET A 472 0.75 22.02 14.96
CA MET A 472 1.20 23.16 15.76
C MET A 472 0.99 22.95 17.26
N ARG A 473 -0.10 22.29 17.67
CA ARG A 473 -0.33 21.92 19.09
C ARG A 473 0.73 20.96 19.61
N LEU A 474 1.15 19.96 18.82
CA LEU A 474 2.26 19.07 19.17
C LEU A 474 3.56 19.86 19.41
N ARG A 475 3.87 20.81 18.52
CA ARG A 475 5.05 21.68 18.65
C ARG A 475 4.99 22.58 19.87
N ALA A 476 3.84 23.18 20.14
CA ALA A 476 3.61 24.02 21.31
C ALA A 476 3.79 23.25 22.63
N ALA A 477 3.49 21.94 22.65
CA ALA A 477 3.76 21.06 23.79
C ALA A 477 5.23 20.57 23.88
N GLY A 478 6.13 21.09 23.04
CA GLY A 478 7.55 20.79 23.05
C GLY A 478 7.93 19.46 22.38
N LYS A 479 7.01 18.82 21.64
CA LYS A 479 7.33 17.66 20.80
C LYS A 479 7.86 18.16 19.47
N LYS A 480 8.93 17.53 18.96
CA LYS A 480 9.46 17.88 17.63
C LYS A 480 8.63 17.21 16.55
N VAL A 481 8.22 17.96 15.55
CA VAL A 481 7.41 17.46 14.43
C VAL A 481 8.21 17.56 13.15
N VAL A 482 8.47 16.43 12.51
CA VAL A 482 9.16 16.37 11.21
C VAL A 482 8.22 15.78 10.18
N VAL A 483 8.18 16.35 8.98
CA VAL A 483 7.44 15.79 7.86
C VAL A 483 8.39 15.06 6.93
N SER A 484 8.01 13.83 6.55
CA SER A 484 8.62 13.08 5.45
C SER A 484 7.65 13.09 4.28
N MET A 485 8.02 13.67 3.16
CA MET A 485 7.21 13.65 1.94
C MET A 485 7.48 12.36 1.16
N GLY A 486 6.40 11.68 0.75
CA GLY A 486 6.43 10.55 -0.17
C GLY A 486 6.49 11.03 -1.62
N ASP A 487 5.82 10.31 -2.52
CA ASP A 487 5.80 10.64 -3.95
C ASP A 487 5.17 12.00 -4.25
N VAL A 488 4.13 12.37 -3.51
CA VAL A 488 3.47 13.68 -3.65
C VAL A 488 3.19 14.27 -2.27
N ALA A 489 3.49 15.55 -2.06
CA ALA A 489 3.05 16.31 -0.89
C ALA A 489 2.79 17.75 -1.33
N ALA A 490 1.73 17.93 -2.12
CA ALA A 490 1.40 19.19 -2.80
C ALA A 490 0.07 19.77 -2.29
N SER A 491 -0.15 21.07 -2.51
CA SER A 491 -1.39 21.76 -2.14
C SER A 491 -1.68 21.58 -0.64
N GLY A 492 -2.84 21.04 -0.25
CA GLY A 492 -3.14 20.68 1.15
C GLY A 492 -2.10 19.77 1.83
N GLY A 493 -1.38 18.95 1.06
CA GLY A 493 -0.25 18.16 1.55
C GLY A 493 0.94 19.04 1.97
N TYR A 494 1.24 20.11 1.23
CA TYR A 494 2.25 21.10 1.63
C TYR A 494 1.72 22.02 2.75
N TYR A 495 0.43 22.34 2.72
CA TYR A 495 -0.25 23.10 3.77
C TYR A 495 -0.03 22.46 5.14
N LEU A 496 -0.28 21.15 5.28
CA LEU A 496 -0.02 20.44 6.54
C LEU A 496 1.49 20.40 6.85
N ALA A 497 2.33 20.23 5.83
CA ALA A 497 3.77 20.13 5.98
C ALA A 497 4.39 21.42 6.55
N ALA A 498 3.82 22.58 6.22
CA ALA A 498 4.24 23.88 6.73
C ALA A 498 4.14 23.99 8.27
N ALA A 499 3.35 23.15 8.94
CA ALA A 499 3.32 23.14 10.41
C ALA A 499 4.58 22.56 11.04
N ALA A 500 5.40 21.79 10.32
CA ALA A 500 6.53 21.04 10.89
C ALA A 500 7.72 21.91 11.30
N ASP A 501 8.56 21.40 12.21
CA ASP A 501 9.88 21.97 12.53
C ASP A 501 10.89 21.73 11.40
N ARG A 502 10.70 20.66 10.62
CA ARG A 502 11.56 20.28 9.49
C ARG A 502 10.77 19.51 8.44
N ILE A 503 11.01 19.79 7.17
CA ILE A 503 10.40 19.13 6.02
C ILE A 503 11.46 18.39 5.21
N VAL A 504 11.35 17.07 5.12
CA VAL A 504 12.26 16.22 4.37
C VAL A 504 11.54 15.64 3.15
N ALA A 505 12.16 15.71 1.97
CA ALA A 505 11.60 15.17 0.74
C ALA A 505 12.67 14.47 -0.10
N GLN A 506 12.31 13.43 -0.85
CA GLN A 506 13.24 12.87 -1.83
C GLN A 506 13.39 13.84 -3.02
N PRO A 507 14.52 13.81 -3.76
CA PRO A 507 14.71 14.65 -4.95
C PRO A 507 13.55 14.59 -5.96
N GLY A 508 12.98 13.40 -6.14
CA GLY A 508 11.87 13.14 -7.06
C GLY A 508 10.46 13.31 -6.49
N THR A 509 10.30 13.78 -5.24
CA THR A 509 8.98 14.10 -4.66
C THR A 509 8.33 15.24 -5.44
N LEU A 510 7.02 15.18 -5.69
CA LEU A 510 6.26 16.33 -6.21
C LEU A 510 5.63 17.12 -5.06
N THR A 511 5.98 18.40 -4.91
CA THR A 511 5.52 19.25 -3.80
C THR A 511 5.22 20.68 -4.26
N GLY A 512 5.01 21.61 -3.31
CA GLY A 512 4.52 22.94 -3.58
C GLY A 512 3.04 22.93 -3.91
N SER A 513 2.67 23.40 -5.10
CA SER A 513 1.28 23.70 -5.49
C SER A 513 0.57 24.60 -4.49
N ILE A 514 1.30 25.59 -3.95
CA ILE A 514 0.79 26.57 -2.99
C ILE A 514 -0.16 27.51 -3.73
N GLY A 515 -1.43 27.18 -3.68
CA GLY A 515 -2.51 27.84 -4.40
C GLY A 515 -3.82 27.13 -4.16
N VAL A 516 -4.92 27.81 -4.42
CA VAL A 516 -6.27 27.33 -4.11
C VAL A 516 -7.09 27.29 -5.40
N LEU A 517 -7.95 26.28 -5.50
CA LEU A 517 -8.97 26.21 -6.54
C LEU A 517 -10.31 25.88 -5.89
N TYR A 518 -11.38 26.37 -6.50
CA TYR A 518 -12.74 26.10 -6.09
C TYR A 518 -13.65 26.16 -7.31
N GLY A 519 -14.63 25.28 -7.42
CA GLY A 519 -15.57 25.39 -8.52
C GLY A 519 -16.57 24.25 -8.63
N LYS A 520 -17.47 24.41 -9.58
CA LYS A 520 -18.51 23.44 -9.95
C LYS A 520 -18.68 23.40 -11.47
N VAL A 521 -19.36 22.38 -11.97
CA VAL A 521 -19.85 22.35 -13.35
C VAL A 521 -21.36 22.56 -13.31
N ASN A 522 -21.82 23.61 -13.97
CA ASN A 522 -23.24 23.89 -14.17
C ASN A 522 -23.73 23.08 -15.39
N VAL A 523 -24.63 22.14 -15.17
CA VAL A 523 -25.19 21.23 -16.18
C VAL A 523 -26.62 21.57 -16.58
N ALA A 524 -27.13 22.74 -16.17
CA ALA A 524 -28.49 23.17 -16.49
C ALA A 524 -28.78 23.16 -17.99
N GLY A 525 -27.85 23.70 -18.80
CA GLY A 525 -27.97 23.72 -20.26
C GLY A 525 -28.00 22.33 -20.88
N THR A 526 -27.22 21.38 -20.33
CA THR A 526 -27.23 19.97 -20.75
C THR A 526 -28.59 19.32 -20.51
N LEU A 527 -29.17 19.55 -19.32
CA LEU A 527 -30.46 18.99 -18.96
C LEU A 527 -31.58 19.59 -19.80
N GLU A 528 -31.55 20.90 -20.02
CA GLU A 528 -32.53 21.58 -20.85
C GLU A 528 -32.51 21.06 -22.30
N GLU A 529 -31.33 20.83 -22.86
CA GLU A 529 -31.18 20.22 -24.19
C GLU A 529 -31.72 18.79 -24.25
N ALA A 530 -31.65 18.03 -23.14
CA ALA A 530 -32.26 16.72 -23.00
C ALA A 530 -33.76 16.75 -22.67
N GLY A 531 -34.40 17.94 -22.63
CA GLY A 531 -35.80 18.11 -22.28
C GLY A 531 -36.11 17.99 -20.77
N VAL A 532 -35.09 18.05 -19.91
CA VAL A 532 -35.21 18.01 -18.46
C VAL A 532 -35.11 19.41 -17.88
N ARG A 533 -36.19 19.87 -17.24
CA ARG A 533 -36.23 21.18 -16.57
C ARG A 533 -36.02 21.02 -15.06
N SER A 534 -35.10 21.79 -14.49
CA SER A 534 -34.93 21.94 -13.05
C SER A 534 -35.64 23.20 -12.58
N GLU A 535 -36.55 23.08 -11.61
CA GLU A 535 -37.16 24.21 -10.92
C GLU A 535 -36.83 24.14 -9.43
N ALA A 536 -36.38 25.25 -8.87
CA ALA A 536 -36.03 25.34 -7.45
C ALA A 536 -36.98 26.31 -6.74
N VAL A 537 -37.63 25.84 -5.68
CA VAL A 537 -38.26 26.70 -4.68
C VAL A 537 -37.23 26.91 -3.59
N LYS A 538 -36.79 28.16 -3.40
CA LYS A 538 -35.73 28.48 -2.43
C LYS A 538 -36.21 29.43 -1.34
N VAL A 539 -35.79 29.14 -0.12
CA VAL A 539 -35.85 30.06 1.01
C VAL A 539 -34.40 30.45 1.34
N GLY A 540 -34.05 31.71 1.06
CA GLY A 540 -32.69 32.25 1.21
C GLY A 540 -31.97 32.45 -0.13
N ALA A 541 -31.25 33.57 -0.25
CA ALA A 541 -30.62 33.99 -1.52
C ALA A 541 -29.51 33.04 -2.01
N ASN A 542 -28.87 32.29 -1.10
CA ASN A 542 -27.72 31.41 -1.40
C ASN A 542 -28.04 29.91 -1.35
N ALA A 543 -29.32 29.53 -1.19
CA ALA A 543 -29.72 28.13 -1.04
C ALA A 543 -29.32 27.24 -2.24
N ASP A 544 -29.12 27.84 -3.41
CA ASP A 544 -28.73 27.18 -4.66
C ASP A 544 -27.28 27.44 -5.08
N ALA A 545 -26.48 28.14 -4.27
CA ALA A 545 -25.12 28.56 -4.64
C ALA A 545 -24.23 27.38 -5.06
N LEU A 546 -24.36 26.22 -4.40
CA LEU A 546 -23.58 25.01 -4.69
C LEU A 546 -24.28 24.03 -5.64
N SER A 547 -25.49 24.36 -6.10
CA SER A 547 -26.24 23.49 -7.00
C SER A 547 -25.52 23.37 -8.35
N PRO A 548 -25.45 22.16 -8.94
CA PRO A 548 -24.93 21.96 -10.29
C PRO A 548 -25.94 22.38 -11.37
N PHE A 549 -27.14 22.85 -11.01
CA PHE A 549 -28.21 23.21 -11.94
C PHE A 549 -28.41 24.72 -12.08
N THR A 550 -27.52 25.53 -11.50
CA THR A 550 -27.56 26.98 -11.65
C THR A 550 -26.16 27.55 -11.63
N GLY A 551 -25.95 28.68 -12.30
CA GLY A 551 -24.71 29.44 -12.24
C GLY A 551 -24.51 30.12 -10.88
N PHE A 552 -23.45 30.92 -10.77
CA PHE A 552 -23.32 31.88 -9.68
C PHE A 552 -23.99 33.19 -10.08
N SER A 553 -24.81 33.77 -9.20
CA SER A 553 -25.17 35.19 -9.33
C SER A 553 -23.92 36.07 -9.10
N PRO A 554 -23.89 37.34 -9.58
CA PRO A 554 -22.75 38.24 -9.35
C PRO A 554 -22.38 38.39 -7.88
N ARG A 555 -23.39 38.37 -6.98
CA ARG A 555 -23.16 38.40 -5.54
C ARG A 555 -22.51 37.12 -5.02
N GLN A 556 -22.98 35.95 -5.46
CA GLN A 556 -22.41 34.66 -5.05
C GLN A 556 -20.98 34.51 -5.58
N GLU A 557 -20.73 34.93 -6.83
CA GLU A 557 -19.39 34.92 -7.42
C GLU A 557 -18.43 35.80 -6.61
N ALA A 558 -18.79 37.05 -6.33
CA ALA A 558 -17.98 37.94 -5.47
C ALA A 558 -17.73 37.37 -4.06
N GLN A 559 -18.71 36.64 -3.49
CA GLN A 559 -18.53 35.93 -2.22
C GLN A 559 -17.53 34.77 -2.35
N MET A 560 -17.58 34.00 -3.43
CA MET A 560 -16.62 32.92 -3.67
C MET A 560 -15.21 33.45 -3.94
N GLU A 561 -15.09 34.57 -4.66
CA GLU A 561 -13.82 35.27 -4.85
C GLU A 561 -13.20 35.70 -3.51
N THR A 562 -14.00 36.30 -2.63
CA THR A 562 -13.55 36.70 -1.29
C THR A 562 -13.11 35.49 -0.46
N LEU A 563 -13.84 34.37 -0.55
CA LEU A 563 -13.54 33.16 0.21
C LEU A 563 -12.24 32.50 -0.27
N ILE A 564 -12.04 32.38 -1.59
CA ILE A 564 -10.82 31.77 -2.12
C ILE A 564 -9.59 32.67 -1.89
N ASP A 565 -9.74 34.00 -1.91
CA ASP A 565 -8.69 34.95 -1.51
C ASP A 565 -8.30 34.77 -0.05
N HIS A 566 -9.29 34.68 0.85
CA HIS A 566 -9.03 34.45 2.26
C HIS A 566 -8.21 33.18 2.51
N VAL A 567 -8.60 32.06 1.88
CA VAL A 567 -7.88 30.79 2.01
C VAL A 567 -6.48 30.87 1.41
N TYR A 568 -6.30 31.58 0.29
CA TYR A 568 -5.00 31.71 -0.35
C TYR A 568 -4.03 32.57 0.48
N LEU A 569 -4.50 33.70 0.99
CA LEU A 569 -3.69 34.60 1.85
C LEU A 569 -3.30 33.91 3.17
N ASP A 570 -4.22 33.18 3.79
CA ASP A 570 -3.93 32.38 4.98
C ASP A 570 -2.89 31.28 4.70
N PHE A 571 -2.98 30.61 3.55
CA PHE A 571 -1.96 29.63 3.14
C PHE A 571 -0.59 30.29 2.96
N LEU A 572 -0.52 31.45 2.30
CA LEU A 572 0.74 32.19 2.15
C LEU A 572 1.33 32.62 3.50
N ASP A 573 0.52 33.12 4.43
CA ASP A 573 0.96 33.51 5.78
C ASP A 573 1.52 32.31 6.57
N LYS A 574 0.86 31.14 6.52
CA LYS A 574 1.36 29.91 7.17
C LYS A 574 2.70 29.46 6.59
N VAL A 575 2.85 29.49 5.27
CA VAL A 575 4.13 29.14 4.62
C VAL A 575 5.20 30.18 4.96
N SER A 576 4.87 31.47 4.94
CA SER A 576 5.75 32.57 5.35
C SER A 576 6.32 32.38 6.75
N ARG A 577 5.45 32.13 7.74
CA ARG A 577 5.85 31.86 9.13
C ARG A 577 6.70 30.59 9.25
N SER A 578 6.33 29.54 8.52
CA SER A 578 7.05 28.28 8.53
C SER A 578 8.46 28.39 7.97
N ARG A 579 8.62 29.13 6.86
CA ARG A 579 9.89 29.25 6.14
C ARG A 579 10.72 30.47 6.58
N GLY A 580 10.17 31.32 7.45
CA GLY A 580 10.82 32.53 7.96
C GLY A 580 11.07 33.59 6.89
N ARG A 581 10.17 33.72 5.92
CA ARG A 581 10.32 34.59 4.73
C ARG A 581 9.08 35.46 4.53
N PRO A 582 9.21 36.72 4.07
CA PRO A 582 8.07 37.60 3.81
C PRO A 582 7.04 36.97 2.86
N VAL A 583 5.76 37.31 3.05
CA VAL A 583 4.65 36.80 2.24
C VAL A 583 4.86 37.11 0.76
N GLU A 584 5.40 38.28 0.43
CA GLU A 584 5.69 38.72 -0.93
C GLU A 584 6.70 37.82 -1.64
N GLU A 585 7.71 37.34 -0.91
CA GLU A 585 8.73 36.43 -1.41
C GLU A 585 8.14 35.02 -1.59
N ILE A 586 7.39 34.53 -0.59
CA ILE A 586 6.67 33.26 -0.71
C ILE A 586 5.69 33.29 -1.87
N ARG A 587 5.03 34.43 -2.12
CA ARG A 587 4.09 34.58 -3.22
C ARG A 587 4.75 34.36 -4.58
N GLN A 588 6.02 34.74 -4.76
CA GLN A 588 6.76 34.46 -6.00
C GLN A 588 7.08 32.98 -6.18
N LEU A 589 7.34 32.27 -5.08
CA LEU A 589 7.54 30.81 -5.08
C LEU A 589 6.23 30.03 -5.08
N ALA A 590 5.12 30.70 -4.79
CA ALA A 590 3.81 30.09 -4.73
C ALA A 590 3.19 30.07 -6.14
N LYS A 591 2.05 30.75 -6.32
CA LYS A 591 1.31 30.80 -7.58
C LYS A 591 0.72 29.48 -8.08
N GLY A 592 0.63 28.47 -7.22
CA GLY A 592 0.19 27.13 -7.57
C GLY A 592 1.26 26.27 -8.24
N ARG A 593 2.51 26.75 -8.35
CA ARG A 593 3.61 26.04 -9.02
C ARG A 593 3.97 24.75 -8.29
N VAL A 594 4.11 23.66 -9.03
CA VAL A 594 4.57 22.37 -8.52
C VAL A 594 6.10 22.30 -8.69
N TYR A 595 6.78 21.74 -7.70
CA TYR A 595 8.23 21.56 -7.69
C TYR A 595 8.58 20.09 -7.52
N THR A 596 9.71 19.66 -8.08
CA THR A 596 10.37 18.46 -7.57
C THR A 596 10.94 18.72 -6.17
N GLY A 597 11.26 17.69 -5.40
CA GLY A 597 11.84 17.84 -4.07
C GLY A 597 13.21 18.53 -4.14
N ALA A 598 14.00 18.24 -5.18
CA ALA A 598 15.26 18.92 -5.44
C ALA A 598 15.08 20.43 -5.68
N GLN A 599 14.13 20.80 -6.56
CA GLN A 599 13.80 22.20 -6.83
C GLN A 599 13.23 22.90 -5.58
N ALA A 600 12.36 22.22 -4.84
CA ALA A 600 11.75 22.75 -3.62
C ALA A 600 12.80 22.99 -2.52
N HIS A 601 13.78 22.10 -2.39
CA HIS A 601 14.92 22.28 -1.48
C HIS A 601 15.77 23.49 -1.90
N ALA A 602 16.12 23.59 -3.19
CA ALA A 602 16.85 24.74 -3.72
C ALA A 602 16.10 26.07 -3.53
N ALA A 603 14.76 26.04 -3.62
CA ALA A 603 13.91 27.20 -3.39
C ALA A 603 13.65 27.51 -1.90
N GLY A 604 14.11 26.68 -0.97
CA GLY A 604 13.87 26.83 0.47
C GLY A 604 12.46 26.46 0.94
N LEU A 605 11.69 25.75 0.13
CA LEU A 605 10.38 25.20 0.49
C LEU A 605 10.50 23.85 1.23
N VAL A 606 11.60 23.13 1.04
CA VAL A 606 11.97 21.88 1.73
C VAL A 606 13.31 22.10 2.44
N ASP A 607 13.47 21.45 3.59
CA ASP A 607 14.61 21.65 4.49
C ASP A 607 15.79 20.70 4.23
N GLU A 608 15.52 19.44 3.92
CA GLU A 608 16.53 18.40 3.68
C GLU A 608 16.06 17.44 2.58
N LEU A 609 17.01 16.92 1.80
CA LEU A 609 16.74 15.85 0.85
C LEU A 609 16.90 14.47 1.52
N GLY A 610 15.91 13.60 1.33
CA GLY A 610 15.93 12.21 1.80
C GLY A 610 14.55 11.58 1.99
N GLY A 611 14.52 10.31 2.38
CA GLY A 611 13.30 9.55 2.65
C GLY A 611 12.85 9.57 4.12
N LEU A 612 12.03 8.59 4.50
CA LEU A 612 11.52 8.45 5.87
C LEU A 612 12.63 8.35 6.92
N GLU A 613 13.72 7.66 6.57
CA GLU A 613 14.88 7.46 7.44
C GLU A 613 15.61 8.76 7.77
N ALA A 614 15.80 9.63 6.78
CA ALA A 614 16.36 10.96 6.99
C ALA A 614 15.45 11.81 7.89
N ALA A 615 14.13 11.71 7.73
CA ALA A 615 13.17 12.38 8.60
C ALA A 615 13.20 11.85 10.04
N VAL A 616 13.35 10.54 10.24
CA VAL A 616 13.53 9.94 11.57
C VAL A 616 14.84 10.41 12.22
N ALA A 617 15.94 10.43 11.47
CA ALA A 617 17.21 10.95 11.95
C ALA A 617 17.11 12.44 12.33
N ALA A 618 16.49 13.26 11.49
CA ALA A 618 16.22 14.67 11.80
C ALA A 618 15.35 14.83 13.06
N ALA A 619 14.32 14.00 13.23
CA ALA A 619 13.46 14.00 14.41
C ALA A 619 14.25 13.66 15.69
N LYS A 620 15.13 12.64 15.63
CA LYS A 620 16.02 12.27 16.74
C LYS A 620 16.98 13.42 17.10
N ARG A 621 17.64 14.02 16.10
CA ARG A 621 18.53 15.18 16.29
C ARG A 621 17.81 16.36 16.94
N LEU A 622 16.65 16.76 16.41
CA LEU A 622 15.89 17.90 16.91
C LEU A 622 15.37 17.69 18.34
N ALA A 623 15.04 16.45 18.70
CA ALA A 623 14.54 16.10 20.03
C ALA A 623 15.66 15.68 21.00
N ALA A 624 16.93 15.74 20.59
CA ALA A 624 18.09 15.28 21.35
C ALA A 624 17.92 13.84 21.89
N LEU A 625 17.34 12.96 21.07
CA LEU A 625 17.16 11.54 21.36
C LEU A 625 18.40 10.73 20.94
N PRO A 626 18.72 9.62 21.63
CA PRO A 626 19.84 8.78 21.23
C PRO A 626 19.56 8.09 19.88
N GLU A 627 20.63 7.68 19.19
CA GLU A 627 20.54 7.01 17.89
C GLU A 627 19.74 5.70 17.94
N ASP A 628 19.77 4.99 19.07
CA ASP A 628 19.01 3.76 19.31
C ASP A 628 17.57 4.01 19.81
N ALA A 629 17.12 5.27 19.87
CA ALA A 629 15.75 5.61 20.24
C ALA A 629 14.73 4.83 19.40
N GLU A 630 13.72 4.30 20.09
CA GLU A 630 12.71 3.42 19.51
C GLU A 630 11.83 4.19 18.52
N VAL A 631 11.62 3.61 17.33
CA VAL A 631 10.80 4.19 16.26
C VAL A 631 9.54 3.35 16.09
N VAL A 632 8.38 3.90 16.48
CA VAL A 632 7.12 3.16 16.54
C VAL A 632 6.14 3.62 15.45
N PRO A 633 5.53 2.72 14.66
CA PRO A 633 4.37 3.08 13.84
C PRO A 633 3.21 3.51 14.74
N TYR A 634 2.53 4.59 14.36
CA TYR A 634 1.33 5.04 15.05
C TYR A 634 0.15 5.19 14.07
N PRO A 635 -1.04 4.66 14.41
CA PRO A 635 -1.34 3.85 15.59
C PRO A 635 -0.62 2.50 15.56
N PRO A 636 -0.32 1.87 16.71
CA PRO A 636 0.29 0.55 16.74
C PRO A 636 -0.64 -0.45 16.05
N ARG A 637 -0.07 -1.32 15.22
CA ARG A 637 -0.84 -2.33 14.49
C ARG A 637 -1.47 -3.32 15.47
N ARG A 638 -2.78 -3.25 15.62
CA ARG A 638 -3.57 -4.31 16.25
C ARG A 638 -4.05 -5.24 15.14
N VAL A 639 -3.44 -6.41 15.02
CA VAL A 639 -3.98 -7.46 14.14
C VAL A 639 -5.34 -7.86 14.74
N PRO A 640 -6.47 -7.79 14.02
CA PRO A 640 -7.77 -8.14 14.57
C PRO A 640 -7.75 -9.57 15.11
N LEU A 641 -8.38 -9.82 16.27
CA LEU A 641 -8.37 -11.13 16.95
C LEU A 641 -8.82 -12.27 16.00
N LEU A 642 -9.82 -12.03 15.16
CA LEU A 642 -10.27 -12.98 14.14
C LEU A 642 -9.18 -13.27 13.10
N LEU A 643 -8.40 -12.26 12.69
CA LEU A 643 -7.29 -12.43 11.75
C LEU A 643 -6.09 -13.14 12.41
N GLN A 644 -5.87 -12.93 13.71
CA GLN A 644 -4.88 -13.69 14.49
C GLN A 644 -5.30 -15.16 14.59
N LEU A 645 -6.59 -15.42 14.85
CA LEU A 645 -7.17 -16.76 14.90
C LEU A 645 -7.14 -17.45 13.52
N LEU A 646 -7.49 -16.76 12.44
CA LEU A 646 -7.44 -17.30 11.07
C LEU A 646 -6.01 -17.51 10.55
N ARG A 647 -5.06 -16.66 10.94
CA ARG A 647 -3.62 -16.89 10.68
C ARG A 647 -3.11 -18.08 11.47
N SER A 648 -3.55 -18.25 12.72
CA SER A 648 -3.18 -19.40 13.56
C SER A 648 -3.80 -20.73 13.11
N SER A 649 -4.98 -20.70 12.47
CA SER A 649 -5.66 -21.89 11.94
C SER A 649 -5.16 -22.32 10.56
N GLY A 650 -4.28 -21.53 9.94
CA GLY A 650 -3.67 -21.84 8.63
C GLY A 650 -4.67 -21.88 7.46
N ALA A 651 -5.92 -21.43 7.66
CA ALA A 651 -6.98 -21.47 6.65
C ALA A 651 -6.77 -20.50 5.46
N MET A 652 -5.79 -19.59 5.54
CA MET A 652 -5.46 -18.61 4.49
C MET A 652 -4.11 -18.87 3.82
N SER A 653 -3.92 -20.05 3.23
CA SER A 653 -2.85 -20.26 2.23
C SER A 653 -3.38 -19.83 0.86
N ARG A 654 -2.66 -18.93 0.16
CA ARG A 654 -2.98 -18.55 -1.24
C ARG A 654 -2.88 -19.78 -2.16
N PRO A 655 -3.76 -19.91 -3.16
CA PRO A 655 -3.47 -20.74 -4.33
C PRO A 655 -2.45 -19.99 -5.21
N GLY A 656 -1.33 -20.63 -5.54
CA GLY A 656 -0.30 -20.01 -6.38
C GLY A 656 1.14 -20.43 -6.09
N GLU A 657 1.38 -21.70 -5.82
CA GLU A 657 2.70 -22.32 -5.98
C GLU A 657 2.48 -23.65 -6.71
N GLY A 658 2.42 -23.58 -8.04
CA GLY A 658 2.23 -24.75 -8.88
C GLY A 658 1.82 -24.38 -10.29
N GLU A 659 2.73 -23.79 -11.07
CA GLU A 659 2.59 -23.75 -12.53
C GLU A 659 3.71 -24.58 -13.15
N GLY A 660 3.28 -25.63 -13.85
CA GLY A 660 4.05 -26.42 -14.78
C GLY A 660 3.08 -26.89 -15.85
N GLU A 661 3.29 -26.41 -17.06
CA GLU A 661 2.58 -26.79 -18.28
C GLU A 661 2.82 -28.27 -18.63
N GLY A 662 1.85 -28.88 -19.32
CA GLY A 662 1.99 -30.21 -19.91
C GLY A 662 0.64 -30.82 -20.32
N GLU A 663 0.32 -30.72 -21.61
CA GLU A 663 -0.80 -31.35 -22.31
C GLU A 663 -0.85 -32.89 -22.22
N GLY A 664 -2.06 -33.43 -22.39
CA GLY A 664 -2.29 -34.68 -23.15
C GLY A 664 -2.18 -36.01 -22.41
N GLY A 665 -3.32 -36.56 -21.97
CA GLY A 665 -3.43 -37.97 -21.59
C GLY A 665 -4.72 -38.32 -20.85
N ALA A 666 -5.68 -38.90 -21.57
CA ALA A 666 -6.97 -39.34 -21.05
C ALA A 666 -6.86 -40.49 -20.02
N GLY A 667 -7.75 -40.47 -19.01
CA GLY A 667 -8.21 -41.68 -18.32
C GLY A 667 -8.29 -41.61 -16.79
N GLY A 668 -9.52 -41.69 -16.24
CA GLY A 668 -9.80 -42.29 -14.93
C GLY A 668 -10.28 -41.34 -13.83
N GLY A 669 -11.60 -41.31 -13.58
CA GLY A 669 -12.25 -40.41 -12.64
C GLY A 669 -12.25 -40.82 -11.15
N GLY A 670 -12.73 -39.89 -10.32
CA GLY A 670 -13.14 -40.06 -8.92
C GLY A 670 -12.28 -39.25 -7.94
N GLY A 671 -12.73 -38.23 -7.19
CA GLY A 671 -14.08 -37.78 -6.84
C GLY A 671 -14.11 -37.43 -5.34
N LEU A 672 -13.76 -36.20 -4.96
CA LEU A 672 -14.00 -35.64 -3.61
C LEU A 672 -14.35 -34.15 -3.72
N GLY A 673 -15.48 -33.89 -4.35
CA GLY A 673 -16.13 -32.58 -4.45
C GLY A 673 -17.63 -32.77 -4.35
N ARG A 674 -18.12 -33.20 -3.18
CA ARG A 674 -19.54 -33.24 -2.80
C ARG A 674 -19.64 -33.73 -1.35
N GLY A 675 -19.76 -32.80 -0.41
CA GLY A 675 -19.83 -33.15 1.00
C GLY A 675 -20.08 -31.96 1.93
N PHE A 676 -20.96 -31.02 1.55
CA PHE A 676 -21.56 -30.08 2.51
C PHE A 676 -22.94 -29.56 2.04
N ALA A 677 -23.70 -30.41 1.35
CA ALA A 677 -25.10 -30.13 1.00
C ALA A 677 -25.90 -31.43 1.01
N ALA A 678 -26.26 -31.92 2.20
CA ALA A 678 -27.38 -32.86 2.43
C ALA A 678 -27.47 -33.22 3.92
N ALA A 679 -28.28 -32.47 4.67
CA ALA A 679 -28.84 -32.94 5.94
C ALA A 679 -30.19 -32.24 6.18
N LEU A 680 -31.14 -32.50 5.29
CA LEU A 680 -32.57 -32.30 5.55
C LEU A 680 -33.25 -33.65 5.29
N LEU A 681 -33.68 -34.31 6.36
CA LEU A 681 -34.62 -35.43 6.32
C LEU A 681 -36.02 -34.91 6.69
N PRO A 682 -37.10 -35.42 6.08
CA PRO A 682 -38.44 -34.90 6.27
C PRO A 682 -39.15 -35.62 7.44
N LEU A 683 -39.95 -34.88 8.21
CA LEU A 683 -40.97 -35.46 9.09
C LEU A 683 -42.29 -34.67 8.96
N PRO A 684 -43.47 -35.30 9.11
CA PRO A 684 -44.73 -34.75 8.64
C PRO A 684 -45.63 -34.16 9.74
N LEU A 685 -46.52 -33.22 9.31
CA LEU A 685 -47.75 -32.69 9.94
C LEU A 685 -47.62 -31.68 11.11
N PRO A 686 -48.66 -30.86 11.45
CA PRO A 686 -49.79 -30.31 10.67
C PRO A 686 -49.95 -28.76 10.82
N GLN A 687 -50.85 -28.17 10.03
CA GLN A 687 -51.27 -26.76 10.08
C GLN A 687 -51.93 -26.34 11.40
N GLN A 688 -51.77 -25.06 11.74
CA GLN A 688 -52.41 -24.26 12.80
C GLN A 688 -51.90 -24.44 14.23
N GLN A 689 -51.11 -23.46 14.71
CA GLN A 689 -51.43 -22.58 15.84
C GLN A 689 -50.22 -21.74 16.28
N LEU A 690 -50.47 -20.43 16.49
CA LEU A 690 -49.72 -19.46 17.32
C LEU A 690 -48.33 -19.07 16.78
N ALA A 691 -48.13 -17.92 16.12
CA ALA A 691 -48.26 -16.54 16.62
C ALA A 691 -47.51 -16.31 17.95
N GLU A 692 -46.62 -15.31 17.90
CA GLU A 692 -45.82 -14.73 18.99
C GLU A 692 -44.47 -15.41 19.30
N GLY A 693 -43.37 -14.71 18.97
CA GLY A 693 -42.06 -15.01 19.60
C GLY A 693 -40.77 -14.82 18.79
N TRP A 694 -40.79 -14.39 17.52
CA TRP A 694 -39.56 -14.41 16.68
C TRP A 694 -39.28 -13.16 15.82
N GLY A 695 -39.76 -11.99 16.26
CA GLY A 695 -39.43 -10.70 15.61
C GLY A 695 -37.92 -10.40 15.43
N PRO A 696 -37.01 -10.76 16.36
CA PRO A 696 -35.59 -10.40 16.22
C PRO A 696 -34.78 -11.26 15.25
N LEU A 697 -35.25 -12.46 14.90
CA LEU A 697 -34.47 -13.40 14.06
C LEU A 697 -34.75 -13.22 12.56
N VAL A 698 -35.94 -12.74 12.20
CA VAL A 698 -36.32 -12.44 10.81
C VAL A 698 -35.69 -11.10 10.34
N ALA A 699 -35.52 -10.14 11.25
CA ALA A 699 -34.80 -8.89 10.96
C ALA A 699 -33.30 -9.12 10.67
N ALA A 700 -32.68 -10.11 11.33
CA ALA A 700 -31.27 -10.45 11.11
C ALA A 700 -31.03 -11.20 9.78
N LEU A 701 -32.03 -11.91 9.27
CA LEU A 701 -31.94 -12.64 7.99
C LEU A 701 -32.33 -11.78 6.78
N GLY A 702 -33.20 -10.77 6.94
CA GLY A 702 -33.53 -9.81 5.89
C GLY A 702 -32.36 -8.90 5.49
N ALA A 703 -31.45 -8.58 6.42
CA ALA A 703 -30.27 -7.77 6.15
C ALA A 703 -29.17 -8.50 5.33
N LEU A 704 -29.26 -9.83 5.21
CA LEU A 704 -28.25 -10.67 4.55
C LEU A 704 -28.55 -10.99 3.08
N LEU A 705 -29.76 -10.70 2.59
CA LEU A 705 -30.20 -11.12 1.25
C LEU A 705 -30.80 -10.02 0.37
N GLY A 706 -30.83 -8.75 0.80
CA GLY A 706 -30.96 -7.61 -0.11
C GLY A 706 -32.14 -7.61 -1.08
N VAL A 707 -33.36 -7.95 -0.63
CA VAL A 707 -34.60 -7.71 -1.40
C VAL A 707 -35.43 -6.65 -0.65
N GLY A 708 -35.60 -5.49 -1.28
CA GLY A 708 -36.01 -4.24 -0.63
C GLY A 708 -37.52 -4.05 -0.42
N HIS A 709 -37.87 -2.90 0.18
CA HIS A 709 -39.13 -2.20 -0.02
C HIS A 709 -38.84 -0.70 -0.20
N SER A 710 -39.41 -0.17 -1.27
CA SER A 710 -39.22 1.16 -1.84
C SER A 710 -40.01 2.24 -1.10
N GLY A 711 -39.46 3.45 -1.05
CA GLY A 711 -40.21 4.64 -0.62
C GLY A 711 -39.34 5.90 -0.57
N ALA A 712 -39.33 6.64 -1.69
CA ALA A 712 -38.94 8.05 -1.83
C ALA A 712 -37.50 8.48 -1.47
N ALA A 713 -36.65 8.69 -2.48
CA ALA A 713 -35.79 9.87 -2.65
C ALA A 713 -34.89 9.69 -3.89
N ALA A 714 -35.19 10.43 -4.96
CA ALA A 714 -34.37 10.51 -6.16
C ALA A 714 -33.64 11.86 -6.18
N ALA A 715 -32.29 11.82 -6.14
CA ALA A 715 -31.35 12.67 -6.89
C ALA A 715 -29.95 12.61 -6.24
N VAL A 716 -28.93 12.57 -7.09
CA VAL A 716 -27.47 12.65 -6.82
C VAL A 716 -26.77 11.33 -6.44
N ALA A 717 -26.36 10.58 -7.46
CA ALA A 717 -25.13 9.79 -7.42
C ALA A 717 -24.65 9.50 -8.85
N VAL A 718 -23.60 10.23 -9.28
CA VAL A 718 -22.67 9.73 -10.29
C VAL A 718 -21.75 8.73 -9.59
N ALA A 719 -21.46 7.62 -10.29
CA ALA A 719 -20.53 6.53 -9.96
C ALA A 719 -21.09 5.33 -9.16
N GLY A 720 -21.10 4.17 -9.81
CA GLY A 720 -21.25 2.87 -9.15
C GLY A 720 -21.85 1.79 -10.05
N GLY A 721 -21.05 1.20 -10.94
CA GLY A 721 -21.40 -0.06 -11.58
C GLY A 721 -21.06 -1.24 -10.68
N ALA A 722 -22.03 -2.12 -10.42
CA ALA A 722 -21.92 -3.59 -10.34
C ALA A 722 -23.30 -4.20 -10.04
N GLY A 723 -23.55 -5.41 -10.56
CA GLY A 723 -24.84 -6.11 -10.67
C GLY A 723 -25.55 -6.43 -9.35
N LEU A 724 -26.80 -6.95 -9.41
CA LEU A 724 -27.09 -8.39 -9.58
C LEU A 724 -28.55 -8.63 -10.04
N GLY A 725 -28.81 -9.69 -10.82
CA GLY A 725 -30.01 -10.54 -10.64
C GLY A 725 -31.02 -10.72 -11.78
N GLY A 726 -30.65 -11.49 -12.83
CA GLY A 726 -31.44 -12.53 -13.51
C GLY A 726 -32.92 -12.33 -13.91
N GLY A 727 -33.16 -12.14 -15.22
CA GLY A 727 -34.43 -12.43 -15.90
C GLY A 727 -34.25 -12.36 -17.41
N ALA A 728 -34.55 -13.43 -18.14
CA ALA A 728 -34.21 -13.61 -19.55
C ALA A 728 -35.01 -12.71 -20.51
N ALA A 729 -34.47 -11.52 -20.81
CA ALA A 729 -34.73 -10.71 -22.01
C ALA A 729 -33.73 -9.53 -22.02
N GLY A 730 -32.52 -9.70 -22.57
CA GLY A 730 -31.48 -8.67 -22.43
C GLY A 730 -30.23 -8.85 -23.29
N ALA A 731 -30.38 -9.37 -24.52
CA ALA A 731 -29.24 -9.59 -25.42
C ALA A 731 -28.97 -8.41 -26.39
N ALA A 732 -29.82 -7.39 -26.44
CA ALA A 732 -29.63 -6.22 -27.32
C ALA A 732 -29.21 -4.93 -26.59
N GLU A 733 -29.47 -4.81 -25.28
CA GLU A 733 -29.08 -3.64 -24.48
C GLU A 733 -27.65 -3.74 -23.88
N ALA A 734 -27.08 -4.94 -23.81
CA ALA A 734 -25.72 -5.15 -23.31
C ALA A 734 -24.63 -4.62 -24.27
N GLU A 735 -24.92 -4.51 -25.57
CA GLU A 735 -23.97 -4.02 -26.57
C GLU A 735 -23.91 -2.48 -26.62
N ALA A 736 -25.02 -1.78 -26.32
CA ALA A 736 -25.07 -0.33 -26.22
C ALA A 736 -24.46 0.21 -24.90
N ALA A 737 -24.67 -0.50 -23.78
CA ALA A 737 -24.07 -0.14 -22.49
C ALA A 737 -22.54 -0.34 -22.46
N GLY A 738 -22.03 -1.32 -23.21
CA GLY A 738 -20.58 -1.54 -23.38
C GLY A 738 -19.86 -0.43 -24.13
N GLN A 739 -20.54 0.21 -25.10
CA GLN A 739 -19.95 1.31 -25.88
C GLN A 739 -19.92 2.64 -25.12
N VAL A 740 -20.92 2.92 -24.27
CA VAL A 740 -20.94 4.14 -23.44
C VAL A 740 -19.95 4.04 -22.27
N GLY A 741 -19.79 2.86 -21.67
CA GLY A 741 -18.80 2.60 -20.61
C GLY A 741 -17.35 2.70 -21.10
N GLY A 742 -17.06 2.23 -22.32
CA GLY A 742 -15.73 2.36 -22.93
C GLY A 742 -15.34 3.80 -23.26
N THR A 743 -16.32 4.63 -23.62
CA THR A 743 -16.09 6.04 -24.01
C THR A 743 -15.85 6.95 -22.80
N LEU A 744 -16.39 6.62 -21.62
CA LEU A 744 -16.17 7.39 -20.39
C LEU A 744 -14.80 7.08 -19.73
N ALA A 745 -14.31 5.85 -19.85
CA ALA A 745 -12.96 5.47 -19.41
C ALA A 745 -11.86 6.15 -20.24
N LEU A 746 -12.11 6.38 -21.53
CA LEU A 746 -11.29 7.18 -22.45
C LEU A 746 -11.16 8.65 -22.01
N LEU A 747 -12.18 9.21 -21.36
CA LEU A 747 -12.22 10.61 -20.89
C LEU A 747 -11.53 10.83 -19.53
N LEU A 748 -11.42 9.77 -18.71
CA LEU A 748 -10.91 9.87 -17.33
C LEU A 748 -9.42 9.47 -17.19
N GLY A 749 -8.74 9.11 -18.29
CA GLY A 749 -7.28 9.06 -18.36
C GLY A 749 -6.59 8.11 -17.38
N THR A 750 -7.27 7.05 -16.92
CA THR A 750 -6.66 6.07 -16.02
C THR A 750 -6.01 4.92 -16.80
N GLY A 751 -4.79 5.15 -17.30
CA GLY A 751 -3.86 4.12 -17.79
C GLY A 751 -3.42 4.27 -19.26
N PRO A 752 -2.23 3.74 -19.65
CA PRO A 752 -1.78 3.74 -21.05
C PRO A 752 -2.38 2.53 -21.78
N GLN A 753 -3.13 2.74 -22.86
CA GLN A 753 -3.44 1.69 -23.84
C GLN A 753 -3.34 2.25 -25.26
N LEU A 754 -2.64 1.51 -26.12
CA LEU A 754 -2.54 1.76 -27.56
C LEU A 754 -3.90 1.53 -28.24
N TYR A 755 -4.22 2.34 -29.25
CA TYR A 755 -5.36 2.09 -30.15
C TYR A 755 -4.89 1.91 -31.59
N CYS A 756 -5.31 0.82 -32.22
CA CYS A 756 -5.60 0.79 -33.65
C CYS A 756 -7.09 1.10 -33.80
N VAL A 757 -7.44 2.28 -34.34
CA VAL A 757 -8.83 2.61 -34.72
C VAL A 757 -8.94 2.49 -36.24
N GLU A 758 -9.83 1.63 -36.71
CA GLU A 758 -10.22 1.60 -38.12
C GLU A 758 -10.88 2.93 -38.51
N ALA A 759 -10.26 3.63 -39.46
CA ALA A 759 -10.64 4.96 -39.93
C ALA A 759 -12.07 5.07 -40.52
N ALA A 760 -12.78 3.95 -40.72
CA ALA A 760 -14.09 3.93 -41.36
C ALA A 760 -15.26 4.35 -40.43
N ARG A 761 -15.08 4.34 -39.09
CA ARG A 761 -16.19 4.65 -38.14
C ARG A 761 -16.28 6.11 -37.69
N LEU A 762 -15.28 6.96 -37.98
CA LEU A 762 -15.28 8.37 -37.61
C LEU A 762 -15.99 9.29 -38.62
N ALA A 763 -16.49 8.78 -39.74
CA ALA A 763 -17.15 9.57 -40.78
C ALA A 763 -18.69 9.63 -40.67
N LYS A 764 -19.30 9.12 -39.58
CA LYS A 764 -20.76 9.09 -39.40
C LYS A 764 -21.27 9.65 -38.06
N ILE A 765 -20.42 10.32 -37.29
CA ILE A 765 -20.76 11.14 -36.12
C ILE A 765 -20.21 12.53 -36.38
#